data_AF-A0A926VD52-F1
#
_entry.id   AF-A0A926VD52-F1
#
_cell.length_a   1.000
_cell.length_b   1.000
_cell.length_c   1.000
_cell.angle_alpha   90.00
_cell.angle_beta   90.00
_cell.angle_gamma   90.00
#
_symmetry.space_group_name_H-M   'P 1'
#
loop_
_entity.id
_entity.type
_entity.pdbx_description
1 polymer ?
#
loop_
_entity_poly.entity_id
_entity_poly.type
_entity_poly.pdbx_seq_one_letter_code
_entity_poly.pdbx_strand_id
1 'polypeptide(L)'
;MTNNLGEFDDEKQQAHQRINITPPGESVLAELGIDIATLNSINPLWKRTQYRAVIQWLLKYKPLQSATKLEQVRGYLEAVYHLREAESWAEAYTVIMTRLNTPTKEELHNQLNTWGYYREQIELYETVLSKVNPITDAICLNGLGDVYLAKGRLSEATDYYSQSVEIAHKVSAYRLEGIAIGGLGNAYLAMGNRNQAIEYYQKQLKISQELGERWIEVIALIGLGNSFNFIGEFKKATRYYLQSQEIAIKVEHKRGRRIALAGLGNIQTAIGQYEIAIEYYNQELEIAKEIGEIAGEGDALWSLGTAYYLMKDYLTALKYYQQSLEIAVELGDAKGKAKRMGSIGVINHSLERYKSAIEYHQHFLIISRDIGDQLGEGEALTNWGITHRELREYSESLEKLYEALKIFRKIENPIEEARVLKSLAEVHQTLDRRNEAIIFVDMALTITNKIKTPLAEVCHKLKNDLLQYKPVDSSQSLNEFLINQIQEQNNLLRFFTTQIQRDTQQVIEAEVISNSPDSQDEQEYRIEEQSWYAPNLPESQEIDENLCESMKKEIDAVIITATDVELRSVTHLLKPYPRRKKILLVYSGPETYYLGKFGAYNTVVTKCRMGAIGEGSVILATEQAQRLWNPKAIIMVGIAFGKDLTKQKIGDVLVASQIISYEQQRVGEEIIYRGSIPPSNTILLNRFENVQNWQFARPDGSYCSLIVGSILSGEKLVDNPDFKATLFQQFPQAVGGEMEGAGLCAASGRVGTAWILVKSICDWGDGKKHKKHQPLAAAAAASLVHHVLSQKTAMNGIKKLIN
;
A
#
# COMPACT_ATOMS: atom_id res chain seq x y z
N MET A 1 6.30 -35.59 -57.85
CA MET A 1 5.89 -36.64 -56.91
C MET A 1 6.51 -36.29 -55.56
N THR A 2 6.01 -35.30 -54.81
CA THR A 2 4.81 -35.31 -53.94
C THR A 2 4.76 -36.49 -52.96
N ASN A 3 4.56 -36.12 -51.68
CA ASN A 3 4.01 -36.89 -50.55
C ASN A 3 5.00 -37.70 -49.70
N ASN A 4 5.26 -37.25 -48.47
CA ASN A 4 4.64 -37.79 -47.24
C ASN A 4 5.46 -37.45 -45.98
N LEU A 5 5.03 -36.40 -45.28
CA LEU A 5 5.07 -36.23 -43.82
C LEU A 5 3.80 -35.39 -43.55
N GLY A 6 2.62 -35.95 -43.31
CA GLY A 6 2.34 -37.04 -42.39
C GLY A 6 1.95 -36.45 -41.03
N GLU A 7 0.90 -35.62 -41.02
CA GLU A 7 -0.19 -35.64 -40.04
C GLU A 7 0.17 -35.83 -38.57
N PHE A 8 0.73 -34.81 -37.90
CA PHE A 8 0.58 -34.62 -36.44
C PHE A 8 0.90 -33.16 -36.11
N ASP A 9 -0.04 -32.22 -36.37
CA ASP A 9 -0.14 -30.96 -35.59
C ASP A 9 -1.34 -30.05 -35.92
N ASP A 10 -2.28 -30.44 -36.79
CA ASP A 10 -3.44 -29.58 -37.12
C ASP A 10 -4.65 -29.71 -36.16
N GLU A 11 -4.64 -30.63 -35.18
CA GLU A 11 -5.74 -30.77 -34.21
C GLU A 11 -5.54 -30.00 -32.88
N LYS A 12 -4.42 -29.30 -32.68
CA LYS A 12 -4.20 -28.42 -31.51
C LYS A 12 -4.36 -26.92 -31.78
N GLN A 13 -4.80 -26.53 -32.97
CA GLN A 13 -5.08 -25.12 -33.32
C GLN A 13 -6.55 -24.71 -33.29
N GLN A 14 -7.46 -25.54 -32.77
CA GLN A 14 -8.87 -25.17 -32.62
C GLN A 14 -9.45 -25.54 -31.24
N ALA A 15 -9.15 -24.74 -30.20
CA ALA A 15 -9.98 -24.67 -28.99
C ALA A 15 -9.69 -23.46 -28.06
N HIS A 16 -9.17 -22.33 -28.57
CA HIS A 16 -9.29 -21.04 -27.86
C HIS A 16 -10.01 -20.08 -28.77
N GLN A 17 -11.34 -20.07 -28.70
CA GLN A 17 -12.17 -19.08 -29.38
C GLN A 17 -11.66 -17.69 -29.00
N ARG A 18 -11.27 -16.93 -30.03
CA ARG A 18 -10.83 -15.54 -29.97
C ARG A 18 -12.01 -14.69 -29.48
N ILE A 19 -11.98 -14.22 -28.24
CA ILE A 19 -13.05 -13.35 -27.72
C ILE A 19 -12.58 -11.90 -27.85
N ASN A 20 -13.10 -11.21 -28.87
CA ASN A 20 -13.06 -9.75 -28.90
C ASN A 20 -14.08 -9.25 -27.88
N ILE A 21 -13.60 -8.61 -26.80
CA ILE A 21 -14.45 -8.23 -25.65
C ILE A 21 -15.40 -7.06 -25.97
N THR A 22 -15.17 -6.31 -27.05
CA THR A 22 -16.09 -5.27 -27.53
C THR A 22 -16.91 -5.78 -28.71
N PRO A 23 -18.17 -5.35 -28.88
CA PRO A 23 -18.87 -5.56 -30.13
C PRO A 23 -18.14 -4.88 -31.32
N PRO A 24 -18.46 -5.22 -32.57
CA PRO A 24 -17.90 -4.51 -33.73
C PRO A 24 -18.32 -3.04 -33.72
N GLY A 25 -17.38 -2.13 -34.03
CA GLY A 25 -17.66 -0.69 -34.05
C GLY A 25 -18.76 -0.30 -35.04
N GLU A 26 -18.91 -1.04 -36.14
CA GLU A 26 -20.00 -0.88 -37.11
C GLU A 26 -21.38 -1.08 -36.46
N SER A 27 -21.49 -2.05 -35.55
CA SER A 27 -22.75 -2.33 -34.83
C SER A 27 -23.11 -1.16 -33.92
N VAL A 28 -22.11 -0.60 -33.23
CA VAL A 28 -22.32 0.55 -32.34
C VAL A 28 -22.68 1.80 -33.15
N LEU A 29 -21.98 2.08 -34.26
CA LEU A 29 -22.32 3.21 -35.14
C LEU A 29 -23.75 3.11 -35.70
N ALA A 30 -24.20 1.90 -36.05
CA ALA A 30 -25.56 1.67 -36.50
C ALA A 30 -26.59 1.98 -35.40
N GLU A 31 -26.32 1.58 -34.15
CA GLU A 31 -27.16 1.89 -32.99
C GLU A 31 -27.20 3.40 -32.69
N LEU A 32 -26.08 4.10 -32.89
CA LEU A 32 -26.00 5.56 -32.77
C LEU A 32 -26.71 6.31 -33.93
N GLY A 33 -27.08 5.61 -35.01
CA GLY A 33 -27.61 6.24 -36.23
C GLY A 33 -26.59 7.13 -36.95
N ILE A 34 -25.29 6.90 -36.73
CA ILE A 34 -24.20 7.69 -37.33
C ILE A 34 -23.76 7.01 -38.62
N ASP A 35 -24.04 7.66 -39.75
CA ASP A 35 -23.61 7.21 -41.07
C ASP A 35 -22.47 8.10 -41.60
N ILE A 36 -21.47 7.46 -42.21
CA ILE A 36 -20.38 8.12 -42.91
C ILE A 36 -20.93 9.00 -44.05
N ALA A 37 -22.01 8.58 -44.71
CA ALA A 37 -22.60 9.34 -45.81
C ALA A 37 -23.24 10.66 -45.36
N THR A 38 -23.71 10.75 -44.12
CA THR A 38 -24.40 11.94 -43.58
C THR A 38 -23.46 12.89 -42.83
N LEU A 39 -22.22 12.53 -42.56
CA LEU A 39 -21.23 13.40 -41.88
C LEU A 39 -21.13 14.81 -42.49
N ASN A 40 -21.22 14.92 -43.82
CA ASN A 40 -21.05 16.21 -44.51
C ASN A 40 -22.24 17.16 -44.31
N SER A 41 -23.39 16.68 -43.83
CA SER A 41 -24.54 17.52 -43.48
C SER A 41 -24.46 18.07 -42.04
N ILE A 42 -23.60 17.50 -41.19
CA ILE A 42 -23.41 17.96 -39.81
C ILE A 42 -22.70 19.31 -39.81
N ASN A 43 -23.36 20.33 -39.26
CA ASN A 43 -22.81 21.66 -39.01
C ASN A 43 -22.93 21.98 -37.51
N PRO A 44 -22.01 22.75 -36.92
CA PRO A 44 -20.81 23.38 -37.52
C PRO A 44 -19.63 22.41 -37.75
N LEU A 45 -18.59 22.87 -38.47
CA LEU A 45 -17.43 22.04 -38.87
C LEU A 45 -16.71 21.38 -37.68
N TRP A 46 -16.61 22.06 -36.54
CA TRP A 46 -15.97 21.49 -35.35
C TRP A 46 -16.74 20.27 -34.85
N LYS A 47 -18.08 20.30 -34.83
CA LYS A 47 -18.94 19.16 -34.44
C LYS A 47 -18.78 18.00 -35.41
N ARG A 48 -18.72 18.29 -36.71
CA ARG A 48 -18.40 17.28 -37.74
C ARG A 48 -17.04 16.60 -37.50
N THR A 49 -16.05 17.35 -37.04
CA THR A 49 -14.71 16.82 -36.76
C THR A 49 -14.75 15.82 -35.60
N GLN A 50 -15.56 16.09 -34.57
CA GLN A 50 -15.77 15.15 -33.47
C GLN A 50 -16.44 13.85 -33.93
N TYR A 51 -17.52 13.93 -34.72
CA TYR A 51 -18.18 12.72 -35.27
C TYR A 51 -17.24 11.91 -36.18
N ARG A 52 -16.34 12.56 -36.92
CA ARG A 52 -15.28 11.86 -37.67
C ARG A 52 -14.35 11.10 -36.73
N ALA A 53 -13.94 11.70 -35.62
CA ALA A 53 -13.08 11.05 -34.64
C ALA A 53 -13.75 9.83 -34.00
N VAL A 54 -15.05 9.91 -33.64
CA VAL A 54 -15.85 8.77 -33.16
C VAL A 54 -15.77 7.59 -34.12
N ILE A 55 -15.99 7.83 -35.42
CA ILE A 55 -15.91 6.79 -36.45
C ILE A 55 -14.50 6.22 -36.56
N GLN A 56 -13.46 7.05 -36.48
CA GLN A 56 -12.08 6.56 -36.51
C GLN A 56 -11.78 5.66 -35.31
N TRP A 57 -12.16 6.06 -34.10
CA TRP A 57 -11.92 5.29 -32.89
C TRP A 57 -12.71 3.97 -32.86
N LEU A 58 -13.96 3.95 -33.31
CA LEU A 58 -14.75 2.73 -33.33
C LEU A 58 -14.33 1.76 -34.44
N LEU A 59 -13.87 2.25 -35.60
CA LEU A 59 -13.56 1.38 -36.75
C LEU A 59 -12.08 1.04 -36.94
N LYS A 60 -11.16 1.98 -36.63
CA LYS A 60 -9.74 1.82 -36.97
C LYS A 60 -8.87 1.43 -35.79
N TYR A 61 -9.23 1.84 -34.58
CA TYR A 61 -8.44 1.50 -33.41
C TYR A 61 -8.55 -0.01 -33.13
N LYS A 62 -7.40 -0.69 -33.12
CA LYS A 62 -7.30 -2.14 -32.93
C LYS A 62 -6.21 -2.42 -31.88
N PRO A 63 -6.58 -2.62 -30.61
CA PRO A 63 -5.62 -2.88 -29.55
C PRO A 63 -4.94 -4.25 -29.73
N LEU A 64 -3.71 -4.39 -29.22
CA LEU A 64 -3.03 -5.67 -29.16
C LEU A 64 -3.80 -6.63 -28.24
N GLN A 65 -3.75 -7.93 -28.54
CA GLN A 65 -4.44 -8.94 -27.72
C GLN A 65 -3.93 -8.99 -26.28
N SER A 66 -2.63 -8.74 -26.09
CA SER A 66 -1.99 -8.65 -24.77
C SER A 66 -2.21 -7.31 -24.07
N ALA A 67 -2.96 -6.39 -24.67
CA ALA A 67 -3.23 -5.10 -24.07
C ALA A 67 -4.15 -5.25 -22.85
N THR A 68 -4.03 -4.31 -21.91
CA THR A 68 -4.87 -4.29 -20.71
C THR A 68 -6.35 -4.22 -21.09
N LYS A 69 -7.24 -4.68 -20.21
CA LYS A 69 -8.70 -4.60 -20.42
C LYS A 69 -9.16 -3.17 -20.72
N LEU A 70 -8.54 -2.17 -20.08
CA LEU A 70 -8.79 -0.76 -20.34
C LEU A 70 -8.42 -0.35 -21.78
N GLU A 71 -7.25 -0.78 -22.26
CA GLU A 71 -6.78 -0.47 -23.61
C GLU A 71 -7.62 -1.20 -24.67
N GLN A 72 -8.17 -2.37 -24.33
CA GLN A 72 -9.10 -3.11 -25.19
C GLN A 72 -10.42 -2.36 -25.40
N VAL A 73 -10.90 -1.61 -24.41
CA VAL A 73 -12.13 -0.77 -24.54
C VAL A 73 -11.85 0.69 -24.89
N ARG A 74 -10.59 1.08 -25.11
CA ARG A 74 -10.18 2.47 -25.32
C ARG A 74 -10.93 3.17 -26.45
N GLY A 75 -11.19 2.48 -27.56
CA GLY A 75 -11.95 3.06 -28.68
C GLY A 75 -13.35 3.53 -28.29
N TYR A 76 -13.99 2.89 -27.31
CA TYR A 76 -15.31 3.25 -26.80
C TYR A 76 -15.23 4.46 -25.86
N LEU A 77 -14.21 4.50 -24.99
CA LEU A 77 -13.97 5.63 -24.10
C LEU A 77 -13.69 6.92 -24.89
N GLU A 78 -12.86 6.82 -25.93
CA GLU A 78 -12.56 7.94 -26.83
C GLU A 78 -13.79 8.34 -27.67
N ALA A 79 -14.62 7.39 -28.08
CA ALA A 79 -15.90 7.69 -28.71
C ALA A 79 -16.82 8.51 -27.78
N VAL A 80 -16.93 8.13 -26.50
CA VAL A 80 -17.68 8.93 -25.50
C VAL A 80 -17.08 10.31 -25.33
N TYR A 81 -15.76 10.44 -25.25
CA TYR A 81 -15.07 11.73 -25.16
C TYR A 81 -15.41 12.64 -26.34
N HIS A 82 -15.32 12.14 -27.58
CA HIS A 82 -15.64 12.95 -28.75
C HIS A 82 -17.14 13.27 -28.87
N LEU A 83 -18.04 12.38 -28.44
CA LEU A 83 -19.47 12.65 -28.39
C LEU A 83 -19.80 13.72 -27.33
N ARG A 84 -19.09 13.74 -26.20
CA ARG A 84 -19.14 14.81 -25.20
C ARG A 84 -18.71 16.16 -25.80
N GLU A 85 -17.56 16.20 -26.47
CA GLU A 85 -17.07 17.42 -27.12
C GLU A 85 -18.03 17.91 -28.22
N ALA A 86 -18.81 17.00 -28.82
CA ALA A 86 -19.86 17.32 -29.78
C ALA A 86 -21.19 17.78 -29.14
N GLU A 87 -21.30 17.78 -27.81
CA GLU A 87 -22.54 17.98 -27.04
C GLU A 87 -23.66 16.98 -27.41
N SER A 88 -23.27 15.76 -27.78
CA SER A 88 -24.16 14.67 -28.23
C SER A 88 -24.35 13.66 -27.10
N TRP A 89 -25.07 14.08 -26.06
CA TRP A 89 -25.18 13.37 -24.77
C TRP A 89 -25.93 12.04 -24.87
N ALA A 90 -26.98 11.97 -25.70
CA ALA A 90 -27.77 10.75 -25.88
C ALA A 90 -26.93 9.66 -26.57
N GLU A 91 -26.18 10.03 -27.60
CA GLU A 91 -25.25 9.14 -28.29
C GLU A 91 -24.12 8.70 -27.35
N ALA A 92 -23.56 9.61 -26.55
CA ALA A 92 -22.54 9.27 -25.56
C ALA A 92 -23.08 8.23 -24.56
N TYR A 93 -24.31 8.43 -24.08
CA TYR A 93 -24.98 7.47 -23.20
C TYR A 93 -25.20 6.11 -23.85
N THR A 94 -25.57 6.05 -25.13
CA THR A 94 -25.70 4.77 -25.87
C THR A 94 -24.37 4.00 -25.89
N VAL A 95 -23.24 4.67 -26.09
CA VAL A 95 -21.92 4.01 -26.03
C VAL A 95 -21.61 3.50 -24.61
N ILE A 96 -21.92 4.30 -23.58
CA ILE A 96 -21.76 3.91 -22.17
C ILE A 96 -22.57 2.66 -21.82
N MET A 97 -23.78 2.54 -22.39
CA MET A 97 -24.70 1.41 -22.18
C MET A 97 -24.44 0.22 -23.10
N THR A 98 -23.41 0.28 -23.96
CA THR A 98 -23.13 -0.81 -24.88
C THR A 98 -22.69 -2.05 -24.11
N ARG A 99 -23.38 -3.18 -24.35
CA ARG A 99 -23.03 -4.47 -23.76
C ARG A 99 -21.77 -5.03 -24.39
N LEU A 100 -20.86 -5.47 -23.53
CA LEU A 100 -19.59 -6.05 -23.95
C LEU A 100 -19.72 -7.56 -24.18
N ASN A 101 -18.86 -8.10 -25.04
CA ASN A 101 -18.73 -9.52 -25.33
C ASN A 101 -17.89 -10.23 -24.25
N THR A 102 -18.13 -9.91 -23.00
CA THR A 102 -17.53 -10.56 -21.83
C THR A 102 -18.42 -11.72 -21.37
N PRO A 103 -17.91 -12.67 -20.56
CA PRO A 103 -18.74 -13.73 -20.00
C PRO A 103 -19.93 -13.21 -19.16
N THR A 104 -19.78 -12.04 -18.53
CA THR A 104 -20.86 -11.37 -17.76
C THR A 104 -21.89 -10.67 -18.65
N LYS A 105 -21.51 -10.29 -19.89
CA LYS A 105 -22.33 -9.52 -20.84
C LYS A 105 -22.87 -8.19 -20.26
N GLU A 106 -22.11 -7.62 -19.32
CA GLU A 106 -22.42 -6.33 -18.67
C GLU A 106 -22.24 -5.16 -19.65
N GLU A 107 -22.94 -4.06 -19.39
CA GLU A 107 -22.70 -2.78 -20.06
C GLU A 107 -21.28 -2.25 -19.75
N LEU A 108 -20.70 -1.47 -20.67
CA LEU A 108 -19.34 -0.92 -20.54
C LEU A 108 -19.07 -0.32 -19.14
N HIS A 109 -19.96 0.53 -18.63
CA HIS A 109 -19.78 1.15 -17.32
C HIS A 109 -19.74 0.14 -16.16
N ASN A 110 -20.61 -0.88 -16.19
CA ASN A 110 -20.65 -1.94 -15.17
C ASN A 110 -19.41 -2.81 -15.26
N GLN A 111 -18.95 -3.07 -16.49
CA GLN A 111 -17.75 -3.85 -16.70
C GLN A 111 -16.48 -3.15 -16.20
N LEU A 112 -16.40 -1.81 -16.33
CA LEU A 112 -15.31 -1.01 -15.74
C LEU A 112 -15.28 -1.13 -14.21
N ASN A 113 -16.44 -1.11 -13.55
CA ASN A 113 -16.57 -1.39 -12.12
C ASN A 113 -16.01 -2.78 -11.77
N THR A 114 -16.48 -3.81 -12.49
CA THR A 114 -16.03 -5.20 -12.34
C THR A 114 -14.51 -5.34 -12.54
N TRP A 115 -13.88 -4.47 -13.35
CA TRP A 115 -12.42 -4.45 -13.54
C TRP A 115 -11.66 -3.48 -12.63
N GLY A 116 -12.35 -2.71 -11.78
CA GLY A 116 -11.73 -1.74 -10.86
C GLY A 116 -11.33 -0.40 -11.51
N TYR A 117 -11.76 -0.10 -12.74
CA TYR A 117 -11.50 1.16 -13.44
C TYR A 117 -12.47 2.26 -13.02
N TYR A 118 -12.46 2.58 -11.73
CA TYR A 118 -13.39 3.52 -11.08
C TYR A 118 -13.27 4.95 -11.59
N ARG A 119 -12.07 5.37 -11.98
CA ARG A 119 -11.83 6.73 -12.48
C ARG A 119 -12.56 6.94 -13.79
N GLU A 120 -12.34 6.05 -14.74
CA GLU A 120 -12.95 6.10 -16.05
C GLU A 120 -14.47 5.95 -15.95
N GLN A 121 -14.96 5.08 -15.06
CA GLN A 121 -16.38 4.95 -14.79
C GLN A 121 -17.00 6.26 -14.26
N ILE A 122 -16.35 6.96 -13.33
CA ILE A 122 -16.80 8.28 -12.85
C ILE A 122 -16.84 9.28 -14.01
N GLU A 123 -15.78 9.35 -14.82
CA GLU A 123 -15.70 10.26 -15.97
C GLU A 123 -16.83 9.99 -16.99
N LEU A 124 -17.22 8.73 -17.21
CA LEU A 124 -18.39 8.38 -18.03
C LEU A 124 -19.70 8.90 -17.44
N TYR A 125 -19.92 8.74 -16.12
CA TYR A 125 -21.14 9.23 -15.47
C TYR A 125 -21.22 10.75 -15.45
N GLU A 126 -20.14 11.44 -15.09
CA GLU A 126 -20.08 12.91 -15.09
C GLU A 126 -20.34 13.51 -16.48
N THR A 127 -20.03 12.77 -17.54
CA THR A 127 -20.29 13.19 -18.92
C THR A 127 -21.79 13.33 -19.23
N VAL A 128 -22.63 12.43 -18.71
CA VAL A 128 -24.06 12.34 -19.07
C VAL A 128 -25.01 12.80 -17.97
N LEU A 129 -24.52 12.95 -16.74
CA LEU A 129 -25.31 13.34 -15.57
C LEU A 129 -25.95 14.72 -15.77
N SER A 130 -27.27 14.78 -15.57
CA SER A 130 -28.12 15.96 -15.78
C SER A 130 -28.14 16.50 -17.22
N LYS A 131 -27.73 15.69 -18.21
CA LYS A 131 -27.69 16.07 -19.64
C LYS A 131 -28.66 15.30 -20.53
N VAL A 132 -29.09 14.10 -20.12
CA VAL A 132 -29.91 13.21 -20.97
C VAL A 132 -31.37 13.21 -20.51
N ASN A 133 -31.67 12.56 -19.38
CA ASN A 133 -33.00 12.53 -18.77
C ASN A 133 -32.91 12.01 -17.32
N PRO A 134 -33.97 12.14 -16.51
CA PRO A 134 -33.93 11.71 -15.11
C PRO A 134 -33.70 10.20 -14.89
N ILE A 135 -34.09 9.34 -15.83
CA ILE A 135 -33.86 7.89 -15.74
C ILE A 135 -32.35 7.60 -15.86
N THR A 136 -31.69 8.23 -16.83
CA THR A 136 -30.23 8.18 -16.99
C THR A 136 -29.52 8.72 -15.75
N ASP A 137 -30.02 9.82 -15.16
CA ASP A 137 -29.43 10.39 -13.95
C ASP A 137 -29.52 9.41 -12.77
N ALA A 138 -30.66 8.74 -12.58
CA ALA A 138 -30.80 7.72 -11.55
C ALA A 138 -29.80 6.56 -11.77
N ILE A 139 -29.63 6.07 -13.00
CA ILE A 139 -28.66 5.01 -13.31
C ILE A 139 -27.23 5.45 -12.98
N CYS A 140 -26.85 6.68 -13.37
CA CYS A 140 -25.52 7.21 -13.12
C CYS A 140 -25.26 7.42 -11.63
N LEU A 141 -26.23 7.96 -10.88
CA LEU A 141 -26.14 8.15 -9.44
C LEU A 141 -26.02 6.82 -8.70
N ASN A 142 -26.79 5.79 -9.11
CA ASN A 142 -26.62 4.45 -8.55
C ASN A 142 -25.21 3.91 -8.81
N GLY A 143 -24.72 4.03 -10.04
CA GLY A 143 -23.36 3.60 -10.40
C GLY A 143 -22.27 4.36 -9.65
N LEU A 144 -22.41 5.67 -9.45
CA LEU A 144 -21.52 6.46 -8.58
C LEU A 144 -21.57 5.94 -7.15
N GLY A 145 -22.76 5.62 -6.62
CA GLY A 145 -22.93 4.96 -5.33
C GLY A 145 -22.08 3.68 -5.23
N ASP A 146 -22.13 2.81 -6.25
CA ASP A 146 -21.33 1.57 -6.30
C ASP A 146 -19.83 1.86 -6.30
N VAL A 147 -19.37 2.88 -7.04
CA VAL A 147 -17.96 3.28 -7.07
C VAL A 147 -17.48 3.80 -5.71
N TYR A 148 -18.24 4.70 -5.08
CA TYR A 148 -17.87 5.26 -3.79
C TYR A 148 -17.95 4.22 -2.67
N LEU A 149 -18.88 3.26 -2.77
CA LEU A 149 -18.94 2.10 -1.89
C LEU A 149 -17.67 1.26 -2.01
N ALA A 150 -17.22 0.94 -3.24
CA ALA A 150 -16.00 0.18 -3.48
C ALA A 150 -14.74 0.90 -2.98
N LYS A 151 -14.71 2.25 -3.03
CA LYS A 151 -13.63 3.08 -2.48
C LYS A 151 -13.70 3.25 -0.94
N GLY A 152 -14.69 2.68 -0.27
CA GLY A 152 -14.89 2.79 1.17
C GLY A 152 -15.41 4.16 1.63
N ARG A 153 -15.83 5.03 0.72
CA ARG A 153 -16.40 6.35 1.00
C ARG A 153 -17.91 6.21 1.25
N LEU A 154 -18.24 5.59 2.37
CA LEU A 154 -19.60 5.10 2.65
C LEU A 154 -20.66 6.21 2.70
N SER A 155 -20.33 7.39 3.26
CA SER A 155 -21.26 8.53 3.32
C SER A 155 -21.68 9.03 1.94
N GLU A 156 -20.70 9.17 1.04
CA GLU A 156 -21.00 9.60 -0.34
C GLU A 156 -21.78 8.54 -1.10
N ALA A 157 -21.45 7.27 -0.89
CA ALA A 157 -22.24 6.18 -1.45
C ALA A 157 -23.71 6.28 -1.03
N THR A 158 -24.00 6.50 0.26
CA THR A 158 -25.37 6.68 0.74
C THR A 158 -26.04 7.91 0.16
N ASP A 159 -25.33 9.01 -0.04
CA ASP A 159 -25.87 10.23 -0.62
C ASP A 159 -26.26 10.03 -2.10
N TYR A 160 -25.39 9.39 -2.88
CA TYR A 160 -25.66 9.09 -4.28
C TYR A 160 -26.82 8.10 -4.46
N TYR A 161 -26.85 7.02 -3.68
CA TYR A 161 -27.98 6.09 -3.73
C TYR A 161 -29.30 6.75 -3.30
N SER A 162 -29.28 7.63 -2.28
CA SER A 162 -30.47 8.35 -1.83
C SER A 162 -31.02 9.28 -2.92
N GLN A 163 -30.14 10.01 -3.61
CA GLN A 163 -30.52 10.83 -4.76
C GLN A 163 -31.09 9.98 -5.90
N SER A 164 -30.47 8.82 -6.18
CA SER A 164 -31.00 7.87 -7.17
C SER A 164 -32.40 7.38 -6.82
N VAL A 165 -32.65 7.02 -5.56
CA VAL A 165 -33.98 6.60 -5.07
C VAL A 165 -35.01 7.71 -5.28
N GLU A 166 -34.67 8.96 -4.91
CA GLU A 166 -35.57 10.10 -5.03
C GLU A 166 -35.95 10.36 -6.51
N ILE A 167 -34.97 10.35 -7.41
CA ILE A 167 -35.22 10.57 -8.84
C ILE A 167 -36.04 9.41 -9.42
N ALA A 168 -35.64 8.16 -9.15
CA ALA A 168 -36.35 6.99 -9.64
C ALA A 168 -37.82 6.96 -9.18
N HIS A 169 -38.08 7.35 -7.94
CA HIS A 169 -39.43 7.46 -7.41
C HIS A 169 -40.25 8.54 -8.13
N LYS A 170 -39.68 9.75 -8.33
CA LYS A 170 -40.36 10.86 -9.02
C LYS A 170 -40.78 10.52 -10.44
N VAL A 171 -40.00 9.68 -11.14
CA VAL A 171 -40.32 9.25 -12.51
C VAL A 171 -41.02 7.88 -12.59
N SER A 172 -41.50 7.35 -11.46
CA SER A 172 -42.14 6.04 -11.35
C SER A 172 -41.30 4.88 -11.90
N ALA A 173 -39.96 4.99 -11.86
CA ALA A 173 -39.04 3.95 -12.29
C ALA A 173 -38.76 2.96 -11.14
N TYR A 174 -39.80 2.26 -10.68
CA TYR A 174 -39.75 1.39 -9.49
C TYR A 174 -38.67 0.31 -9.54
N ARG A 175 -38.32 -0.18 -10.74
CA ARG A 175 -37.19 -1.10 -10.93
C ARG A 175 -35.85 -0.48 -10.51
N LEU A 176 -35.57 0.75 -10.95
CA LEU A 176 -34.35 1.48 -10.58
C LEU A 176 -34.37 1.88 -9.11
N GLU A 177 -35.55 2.26 -8.60
CA GLU A 177 -35.76 2.55 -7.18
C GLU A 177 -35.36 1.34 -6.32
N GLY A 178 -35.81 0.13 -6.69
CA GLY A 178 -35.43 -1.11 -6.01
C GLY A 178 -33.93 -1.39 -6.02
N ILE A 179 -33.24 -1.14 -7.15
CA ILE A 179 -31.79 -1.32 -7.27
C ILE A 179 -31.06 -0.37 -6.30
N ALA A 180 -31.42 0.92 -6.32
CA ALA A 180 -30.79 1.93 -5.47
C ALA A 180 -31.09 1.73 -3.98
N ILE A 181 -32.28 1.24 -3.62
CA ILE A 181 -32.62 0.79 -2.26
C ILE A 181 -31.69 -0.36 -1.82
N GLY A 182 -31.40 -1.32 -2.70
CA GLY A 182 -30.43 -2.37 -2.44
C GLY A 182 -29.01 -1.82 -2.23
N GLY A 183 -28.61 -0.82 -3.02
CA GLY A 183 -27.37 -0.06 -2.85
C GLY A 183 -27.25 0.59 -1.47
N LEU A 184 -28.32 1.25 -0.99
CA LEU A 184 -28.39 1.75 0.38
C LEU A 184 -28.20 0.63 1.40
N GLY A 185 -28.86 -0.52 1.19
CA GLY A 185 -28.65 -1.71 2.00
C GLY A 185 -27.18 -2.12 2.10
N ASN A 186 -26.47 -2.16 0.97
CA ASN A 186 -25.04 -2.47 0.92
C ASN A 186 -24.19 -1.44 1.70
N ALA A 187 -24.48 -0.15 1.52
CA ALA A 187 -23.74 0.92 2.20
C ALA A 187 -23.95 0.91 3.71
N TYR A 188 -25.19 0.74 4.18
CA TYR A 188 -25.48 0.60 5.61
C TYR A 188 -24.87 -0.67 6.21
N LEU A 189 -24.85 -1.78 5.45
CA LEU A 189 -24.19 -2.99 5.89
C LEU A 189 -22.67 -2.77 6.06
N ALA A 190 -22.03 -2.09 5.13
CA ALA A 190 -20.61 -1.73 5.19
C ALA A 190 -20.29 -0.76 6.34
N MET A 191 -21.23 0.11 6.72
CA MET A 191 -21.10 0.98 7.91
C MET A 191 -21.29 0.23 9.24
N GLY A 192 -21.70 -1.05 9.21
CA GLY A 192 -22.04 -1.84 10.40
C GLY A 192 -23.47 -1.64 10.91
N ASN A 193 -24.29 -0.84 10.23
CA ASN A 193 -25.70 -0.58 10.56
C ASN A 193 -26.62 -1.69 10.04
N ARG A 194 -26.44 -2.90 10.60
CA ARG A 194 -27.07 -4.15 10.13
C ARG A 194 -28.60 -4.10 10.10
N ASN A 195 -29.24 -3.46 11.09
CA ASN A 195 -30.70 -3.38 11.15
C ASN A 195 -31.27 -2.50 10.02
N GLN A 196 -30.65 -1.36 9.74
CA GLN A 196 -31.04 -0.51 8.61
C GLN A 196 -30.83 -1.23 7.28
N ALA A 197 -29.71 -1.94 7.13
CA ALA A 197 -29.46 -2.75 5.93
C ALA A 197 -30.59 -3.77 5.70
N ILE A 198 -31.04 -4.47 6.75
CA ILE A 198 -32.17 -5.41 6.67
C ILE A 198 -33.44 -4.71 6.20
N GLU A 199 -33.77 -3.54 6.74
CA GLU A 199 -34.95 -2.78 6.32
C GLU A 199 -34.90 -2.42 4.83
N TYR A 200 -33.76 -1.96 4.34
CA TYR A 200 -33.56 -1.64 2.92
C TYR A 200 -33.66 -2.89 2.04
N TYR A 201 -33.01 -4.00 2.40
CA TYR A 201 -33.12 -5.23 1.61
C TYR A 201 -34.54 -5.83 1.66
N GLN A 202 -35.28 -5.69 2.75
CA GLN A 202 -36.70 -6.08 2.81
C GLN A 202 -37.57 -5.24 1.87
N LYS A 203 -37.31 -3.93 1.79
CA LYS A 203 -37.97 -3.03 0.83
C LYS A 203 -37.64 -3.43 -0.61
N GLN A 204 -36.36 -3.66 -0.91
CA GLN A 204 -35.91 -4.14 -2.23
C GLN A 204 -36.59 -5.47 -2.59
N LEU A 205 -36.62 -6.43 -1.66
CA LEU A 205 -37.24 -7.72 -1.86
C LEU A 205 -38.73 -7.57 -2.22
N LYS A 206 -39.47 -6.76 -1.44
CA LYS A 206 -40.88 -6.49 -1.69
C LYS A 206 -41.11 -5.89 -3.09
N ILE A 207 -40.37 -4.85 -3.45
CA ILE A 207 -40.46 -4.22 -4.78
C ILE A 207 -40.16 -5.24 -5.89
N SER A 208 -39.10 -6.03 -5.73
CA SER A 208 -38.73 -7.03 -6.74
C SER A 208 -39.80 -8.11 -6.94
N GLN A 209 -40.49 -8.52 -5.86
CA GLN A 209 -41.58 -9.49 -5.91
C GLN A 209 -42.84 -8.92 -6.55
N GLU A 210 -43.19 -7.67 -6.24
CA GLU A 210 -44.33 -6.97 -6.84
C GLU A 210 -44.14 -6.74 -8.34
N LEU A 211 -42.90 -6.46 -8.77
CA LEU A 211 -42.54 -6.28 -10.19
C LEU A 211 -42.27 -7.60 -10.93
N GLY A 212 -42.12 -8.72 -10.23
CA GLY A 212 -41.72 -10.00 -10.81
C GLY A 212 -40.26 -10.04 -11.29
N GLU A 213 -39.41 -9.11 -10.83
CA GLU A 213 -38.00 -8.98 -11.21
C GLU A 213 -37.13 -9.97 -10.41
N ARG A 214 -37.14 -11.25 -10.85
CA ARG A 214 -36.53 -12.38 -10.14
C ARG A 214 -35.02 -12.25 -9.91
N TRP A 215 -34.27 -11.57 -10.78
CA TRP A 215 -32.84 -11.37 -10.57
C TRP A 215 -32.57 -10.34 -9.44
N ILE A 216 -33.41 -9.32 -9.28
CA ILE A 216 -33.33 -8.37 -8.16
C ILE A 216 -33.70 -9.08 -6.85
N GLU A 217 -34.69 -9.98 -6.90
CA GLU A 217 -35.06 -10.82 -5.76
C GLU A 217 -33.87 -11.65 -5.25
N VAL A 218 -33.08 -12.27 -6.14
CA VAL A 218 -31.83 -12.96 -5.80
C VAL A 218 -30.87 -12.05 -5.03
N ILE A 219 -30.61 -10.83 -5.54
CA ILE A 219 -29.69 -9.89 -4.90
C ILE A 219 -30.20 -9.44 -3.52
N ALA A 220 -31.50 -9.16 -3.39
CA ALA A 220 -32.10 -8.77 -2.11
C ALA A 220 -32.00 -9.89 -1.06
N LEU A 221 -32.25 -11.14 -1.46
CA LEU A 221 -32.12 -12.31 -0.59
C LEU A 221 -30.67 -12.54 -0.15
N ILE A 222 -29.69 -12.32 -1.04
CA ILE A 222 -28.26 -12.34 -0.69
C ILE A 222 -27.95 -11.26 0.36
N GLY A 223 -28.44 -10.03 0.15
CA GLY A 223 -28.26 -8.93 1.10
C GLY A 223 -28.83 -9.23 2.49
N LEU A 224 -30.03 -9.83 2.54
CA LEU A 224 -30.63 -10.31 3.79
C LEU A 224 -29.81 -11.43 4.42
N GLY A 225 -29.36 -12.41 3.62
CA GLY A 225 -28.47 -13.48 4.05
C GLY A 225 -27.21 -12.94 4.71
N ASN A 226 -26.52 -12.01 4.04
CA ASN A 226 -25.32 -11.35 4.56
C ASN A 226 -25.61 -10.63 5.88
N SER A 227 -26.71 -9.87 5.93
CA SER A 227 -27.08 -9.09 7.12
C SER A 227 -27.36 -9.98 8.34
N PHE A 228 -28.14 -11.06 8.17
CA PHE A 228 -28.41 -12.00 9.25
C PHE A 228 -27.17 -12.82 9.63
N ASN A 229 -26.29 -13.13 8.69
CA ASN A 229 -25.02 -13.79 8.96
C ASN A 229 -24.16 -12.93 9.89
N PHE A 230 -24.03 -11.62 9.61
CA PHE A 230 -23.29 -10.70 10.47
C PHE A 230 -23.90 -10.53 11.88
N ILE A 231 -25.21 -10.69 12.04
CA ILE A 231 -25.88 -10.67 13.35
C ILE A 231 -25.67 -11.99 14.13
N GLY A 232 -25.27 -13.08 13.45
CA GLY A 232 -25.14 -14.42 14.04
C GLY A 232 -26.43 -15.24 13.97
N GLU A 233 -27.45 -14.76 13.25
CA GLU A 233 -28.72 -15.46 13.02
C GLU A 233 -28.59 -16.47 11.87
N PHE A 234 -27.65 -17.42 12.02
CA PHE A 234 -27.22 -18.33 10.96
C PHE A 234 -28.38 -19.09 10.31
N LYS A 235 -29.38 -19.53 11.09
CA LYS A 235 -30.55 -20.24 10.54
C LYS A 235 -31.36 -19.39 9.56
N LYS A 236 -31.56 -18.10 9.86
CA LYS A 236 -32.26 -17.18 8.95
C LYS A 236 -31.40 -16.89 7.72
N ALA A 237 -30.12 -16.64 7.92
CA ALA A 237 -29.17 -16.39 6.84
C ALA A 237 -29.12 -17.56 5.84
N THR A 238 -29.00 -18.81 6.33
CA THR A 238 -29.04 -20.02 5.51
C THR A 238 -30.33 -20.10 4.69
N ARG A 239 -31.49 -19.81 5.29
CA ARG A 239 -32.78 -19.83 4.58
C ARG A 239 -32.78 -18.84 3.41
N TYR A 240 -32.30 -17.62 3.62
CA TYR A 240 -32.24 -16.60 2.56
C TYR A 240 -31.26 -16.98 1.45
N TYR A 241 -30.07 -17.50 1.79
CA TYR A 241 -29.12 -17.95 0.77
C TYR A 241 -29.64 -19.14 -0.04
N LEU A 242 -30.29 -20.13 0.59
CA LEU A 242 -30.89 -21.26 -0.13
C LEU A 242 -32.01 -20.81 -1.07
N GLN A 243 -32.88 -19.89 -0.61
CA GLN A 243 -33.92 -19.30 -1.47
C GLN A 243 -33.31 -18.54 -2.65
N SER A 244 -32.28 -17.73 -2.39
CA SER A 244 -31.53 -17.01 -3.43
C SER A 244 -30.92 -17.97 -4.45
N GLN A 245 -30.27 -19.04 -3.97
CA GLN A 245 -29.64 -20.05 -4.82
C GLN A 245 -30.68 -20.73 -5.72
N GLU A 246 -31.83 -21.13 -5.17
CA GLU A 246 -32.91 -21.77 -5.91
C GLU A 246 -33.44 -20.88 -7.04
N ILE A 247 -33.69 -19.59 -6.75
CA ILE A 247 -34.16 -18.64 -7.76
C ILE A 247 -33.06 -18.38 -8.78
N ALA A 248 -31.81 -18.18 -8.34
CA ALA A 248 -30.68 -17.95 -9.23
C ALA A 248 -30.47 -19.08 -10.25
N ILE A 249 -30.71 -20.34 -9.85
CA ILE A 249 -30.71 -21.49 -10.77
C ILE A 249 -31.83 -21.34 -11.81
N LYS A 250 -33.05 -21.03 -11.38
CA LYS A 250 -34.23 -20.91 -12.28
C LYS A 250 -34.10 -19.79 -13.31
N VAL A 251 -33.40 -18.71 -12.97
CA VAL A 251 -33.17 -17.57 -13.88
C VAL A 251 -31.77 -17.54 -14.48
N GLU A 252 -31.01 -18.62 -14.34
CA GLU A 252 -29.63 -18.77 -14.85
C GLU A 252 -28.67 -17.63 -14.41
N HIS A 253 -28.91 -17.05 -13.23
CA HIS A 253 -28.13 -15.95 -12.70
C HIS A 253 -26.89 -16.47 -11.94
N LYS A 254 -25.86 -16.88 -12.70
CA LYS A 254 -24.63 -17.53 -12.20
C LYS A 254 -23.92 -16.74 -11.09
N ARG A 255 -23.75 -15.42 -11.25
CA ARG A 255 -23.09 -14.56 -10.25
C ARG A 255 -23.80 -14.58 -8.90
N GLY A 256 -25.13 -14.47 -8.91
CA GLY A 256 -25.94 -14.54 -7.68
C GLY A 256 -25.90 -15.93 -7.03
N ARG A 257 -25.90 -17.00 -7.84
CA ARG A 257 -25.70 -18.37 -7.34
C ARG A 257 -24.35 -18.51 -6.64
N ARG A 258 -23.26 -18.01 -7.25
CA ARG A 258 -21.92 -18.01 -6.65
C ARG A 258 -21.91 -17.32 -5.29
N ILE A 259 -22.43 -16.09 -5.21
CA ILE A 259 -22.41 -15.31 -3.97
C ILE A 259 -23.25 -16.00 -2.88
N ALA A 260 -24.39 -16.61 -3.23
CA ALA A 260 -25.19 -17.39 -2.29
C ALA A 260 -24.45 -18.64 -1.77
N LEU A 261 -23.72 -19.35 -2.64
CA LEU A 261 -22.86 -20.48 -2.26
C LEU A 261 -21.74 -20.04 -1.30
N ALA A 262 -21.08 -18.91 -1.58
CA ALA A 262 -20.07 -18.32 -0.71
C ALA A 262 -20.65 -18.03 0.69
N GLY A 263 -21.84 -17.43 0.74
CA GLY A 263 -22.57 -17.16 1.98
C GLY A 263 -22.91 -18.44 2.78
N LEU A 264 -23.34 -19.50 2.09
CA LEU A 264 -23.59 -20.80 2.71
C LEU A 264 -22.30 -21.41 3.26
N GLY A 265 -21.21 -21.42 2.48
CA GLY A 265 -19.91 -21.90 2.92
C GLY A 265 -19.38 -21.15 4.15
N ASN A 266 -19.54 -19.82 4.18
CA ASN A 266 -19.15 -18.99 5.32
C ASN A 266 -19.91 -19.38 6.59
N ILE A 267 -21.22 -19.62 6.49
CA ILE A 267 -22.02 -20.09 7.63
C ILE A 267 -21.56 -21.48 8.09
N GLN A 268 -21.36 -22.42 7.16
CA GLN A 268 -20.90 -23.77 7.50
C GLN A 268 -19.54 -23.74 8.21
N THR A 269 -18.64 -22.86 7.75
CA THR A 269 -17.35 -22.62 8.40
C THR A 269 -17.54 -22.09 9.82
N ALA A 270 -18.42 -21.10 10.01
CA ALA A 270 -18.67 -20.49 11.32
C ALA A 270 -19.28 -21.46 12.34
N ILE A 271 -20.08 -22.45 11.90
CA ILE A 271 -20.66 -23.47 12.78
C ILE A 271 -19.80 -24.75 12.90
N GLY A 272 -18.62 -24.77 12.29
CA GLY A 272 -17.66 -25.88 12.39
C GLY A 272 -17.91 -27.07 11.45
N GLN A 273 -18.77 -26.93 10.44
CA GLN A 273 -19.04 -27.96 9.42
C GLN A 273 -18.14 -27.75 8.20
N TYR A 274 -16.84 -27.97 8.38
CA TYR A 274 -15.82 -27.59 7.39
C TYR A 274 -15.90 -28.38 6.09
N GLU A 275 -16.24 -29.66 6.13
CA GLU A 275 -16.38 -30.51 4.93
C GLU A 275 -17.52 -29.99 4.03
N ILE A 276 -18.65 -29.61 4.62
CA ILE A 276 -19.78 -29.03 3.88
C ILE A 276 -19.42 -27.63 3.37
N ALA A 277 -18.65 -26.84 4.13
CA ALA A 277 -18.14 -25.56 3.66
C ALA A 277 -17.27 -25.72 2.40
N ILE A 278 -16.38 -26.71 2.39
CA ILE A 278 -15.51 -27.04 1.25
C ILE A 278 -16.33 -27.42 0.01
N GLU A 279 -17.43 -28.17 0.15
CA GLU A 279 -18.33 -28.47 -0.97
C GLU A 279 -18.93 -27.19 -1.57
N TYR A 280 -19.40 -26.26 -0.73
CA TYR A 280 -19.94 -24.99 -1.19
C TYR A 280 -18.89 -24.11 -1.87
N TYR A 281 -17.69 -23.99 -1.29
CA TYR A 281 -16.62 -23.19 -1.88
C TYR A 281 -16.06 -23.79 -3.17
N ASN A 282 -16.05 -25.12 -3.34
CA ASN A 282 -15.68 -25.74 -4.61
C ASN A 282 -16.69 -25.42 -5.72
N GLN A 283 -18.00 -25.46 -5.41
CA GLN A 283 -19.03 -25.03 -6.36
C GLN A 283 -18.92 -23.53 -6.67
N GLU A 284 -18.59 -22.71 -5.67
CA GLU A 284 -18.31 -21.29 -5.85
C GLU A 284 -17.15 -21.07 -6.82
N LEU A 285 -16.03 -21.77 -6.59
CA LEU A 285 -14.82 -21.71 -7.40
C LEU A 285 -15.07 -22.13 -8.86
N GLU A 286 -15.83 -23.19 -9.06
CA GLU A 286 -16.20 -23.68 -10.41
C GLU A 286 -17.00 -22.62 -11.17
N ILE A 287 -18.01 -22.01 -10.53
CA ILE A 287 -18.82 -20.96 -11.15
C ILE A 287 -17.97 -19.71 -11.40
N ALA A 288 -17.09 -19.32 -10.47
CA ALA A 288 -16.20 -18.17 -10.62
C ALA A 288 -15.31 -18.31 -11.87
N LYS A 289 -14.73 -19.49 -12.07
CA LYS A 289 -13.96 -19.85 -13.26
C LYS A 289 -14.81 -19.83 -14.53
N GLU A 290 -16.01 -20.40 -14.47
CA GLU A 290 -16.94 -20.44 -15.60
C GLU A 290 -17.31 -19.05 -16.12
N ILE A 291 -17.54 -18.08 -15.21
CA ILE A 291 -17.89 -16.70 -15.57
C ILE A 291 -16.67 -15.76 -15.69
N GLY A 292 -15.45 -16.27 -15.50
CA GLY A 292 -14.22 -15.48 -15.59
C GLY A 292 -14.07 -14.39 -14.52
N GLU A 293 -14.70 -14.55 -13.35
CA GLU A 293 -14.60 -13.61 -12.23
C GLU A 293 -13.32 -13.91 -11.41
N ILE A 294 -12.17 -13.42 -11.88
CA ILE A 294 -10.84 -13.68 -11.29
C ILE A 294 -10.80 -13.32 -9.79
N ALA A 295 -11.40 -12.19 -9.39
CA ALA A 295 -11.48 -11.81 -7.98
C ALA A 295 -12.29 -12.84 -7.15
N GLY A 296 -13.42 -13.31 -7.69
CA GLY A 296 -14.25 -14.34 -7.07
C GLY A 296 -13.54 -15.70 -6.99
N GLU A 297 -12.68 -16.04 -7.97
CA GLU A 297 -11.80 -17.20 -7.89
C GLU A 297 -10.80 -17.06 -6.73
N GLY A 298 -10.14 -15.91 -6.62
CA GLY A 298 -9.21 -15.60 -5.54
C GLY A 298 -9.87 -15.67 -4.15
N ASP A 299 -11.12 -15.22 -4.02
CA ASP A 299 -11.89 -15.30 -2.78
C ASP A 299 -12.31 -16.73 -2.43
N ALA A 300 -12.80 -17.51 -3.41
CA ALA A 300 -13.16 -18.91 -3.18
C ALA A 300 -11.94 -19.76 -2.75
N LEU A 301 -10.77 -19.54 -3.38
CA LEU A 301 -9.51 -20.18 -2.99
C LEU A 301 -9.08 -19.78 -1.57
N TRP A 302 -9.24 -18.51 -1.19
CA TRP A 302 -8.94 -18.06 0.17
C TRP A 302 -9.89 -18.70 1.20
N SER A 303 -11.18 -18.81 0.89
CA SER A 303 -12.17 -19.47 1.73
C SER A 303 -11.91 -20.97 1.88
N LEU A 304 -11.53 -21.66 0.80
CA LEU A 304 -11.05 -23.05 0.86
C LEU A 304 -9.82 -23.18 1.76
N GLY A 305 -8.82 -22.31 1.58
CA GLY A 305 -7.63 -22.28 2.42
C GLY A 305 -7.98 -22.10 3.91
N THR A 306 -8.97 -21.27 4.21
CA THR A 306 -9.48 -21.04 5.57
C THR A 306 -10.16 -22.28 6.14
N ALA A 307 -11.00 -22.96 5.37
CA ALA A 307 -11.66 -24.19 5.81
C ALA A 307 -10.64 -25.30 6.12
N TYR A 308 -9.66 -25.53 5.23
CA TYR A 308 -8.58 -26.50 5.47
C TYR A 308 -7.69 -26.13 6.66
N TYR A 309 -7.41 -24.84 6.86
CA TYR A 309 -6.69 -24.36 8.04
C TYR A 309 -7.42 -24.73 9.34
N LEU A 310 -8.74 -24.49 9.40
CA LEU A 310 -9.56 -24.81 10.57
C LEU A 310 -9.67 -26.32 10.84
N MET A 311 -9.57 -27.14 9.79
CA MET A 311 -9.42 -28.60 9.88
C MET A 311 -8.01 -29.05 10.29
N LYS A 312 -7.05 -28.13 10.43
CA LYS A 312 -5.63 -28.38 10.69
C LYS A 312 -4.89 -29.10 9.55
N ASP A 313 -5.46 -29.11 8.34
CA ASP A 313 -4.73 -29.52 7.13
C ASP A 313 -3.96 -28.30 6.57
N TYR A 314 -2.85 -28.02 7.23
CA TYR A 314 -2.03 -26.84 6.96
C TYR A 314 -1.37 -26.86 5.58
N LEU A 315 -1.05 -28.04 5.04
CA LEU A 315 -0.40 -28.16 3.73
C LEU A 315 -1.38 -27.87 2.59
N THR A 316 -2.60 -28.40 2.68
CA THR A 316 -3.66 -28.08 1.71
C THR A 316 -4.07 -26.61 1.81
N ALA A 317 -4.19 -26.07 3.03
CA ALA A 317 -4.46 -24.65 3.25
C ALA A 317 -3.39 -23.75 2.60
N LEU A 318 -2.10 -24.08 2.78
CA LEU A 318 -0.99 -23.35 2.17
C LEU A 318 -1.12 -23.29 0.65
N LYS A 319 -1.42 -24.42 0.01
CA LYS A 319 -1.59 -24.52 -1.45
C LYS A 319 -2.69 -23.60 -1.97
N TYR A 320 -3.83 -23.54 -1.27
CA TYR A 320 -4.95 -22.68 -1.66
C TYR A 320 -4.66 -21.19 -1.41
N TYR A 321 -4.03 -20.85 -0.28
CA TYR A 321 -3.62 -19.47 -0.02
C TYR A 321 -2.56 -18.96 -1.00
N GLN A 322 -1.64 -19.82 -1.46
CA GLN A 322 -0.66 -19.46 -2.49
C GLN A 322 -1.34 -19.15 -3.84
N GLN A 323 -2.28 -19.98 -4.30
CA GLN A 323 -3.04 -19.69 -5.52
C GLN A 323 -3.87 -18.39 -5.38
N SER A 324 -4.49 -18.18 -4.22
CA SER A 324 -5.21 -16.92 -3.94
C SER A 324 -4.28 -15.70 -3.92
N LEU A 325 -3.05 -15.86 -3.42
CA LEU A 325 -2.03 -14.81 -3.42
C LEU A 325 -1.56 -14.46 -4.84
N GLU A 326 -1.35 -15.46 -5.70
CA GLU A 326 -1.00 -15.24 -7.11
C GLU A 326 -2.07 -14.40 -7.81
N ILE A 327 -3.35 -14.70 -7.58
CA ILE A 327 -4.46 -13.90 -8.09
C ILE A 327 -4.46 -12.47 -7.53
N ALA A 328 -4.26 -12.31 -6.22
CA ALA A 328 -4.18 -10.97 -5.62
C ALA A 328 -3.02 -10.13 -6.21
N VAL A 329 -1.90 -10.78 -6.55
CA VAL A 329 -0.77 -10.14 -7.26
C VAL A 329 -1.14 -9.77 -8.68
N GLU A 330 -1.81 -10.67 -9.43
CA GLU A 330 -2.27 -10.40 -10.79
C GLU A 330 -3.23 -9.20 -10.84
N LEU A 331 -4.14 -9.11 -9.86
CA LEU A 331 -5.12 -8.03 -9.76
C LEU A 331 -4.54 -6.71 -9.22
N GLY A 332 -3.29 -6.71 -8.72
CA GLY A 332 -2.74 -5.55 -8.01
C GLY A 332 -3.48 -5.21 -6.71
N ASP A 333 -4.22 -6.17 -6.13
CA ASP A 333 -4.94 -5.99 -4.87
C ASP A 333 -3.95 -6.05 -3.71
N ALA A 334 -3.39 -4.89 -3.37
CA ALA A 334 -2.41 -4.77 -2.28
C ALA A 334 -3.00 -5.24 -0.93
N LYS A 335 -4.27 -4.91 -0.64
CA LYS A 335 -4.91 -5.32 0.61
C LYS A 335 -5.15 -6.82 0.66
N GLY A 336 -5.65 -7.40 -0.43
CA GLY A 336 -5.79 -8.84 -0.57
C GLY A 336 -4.45 -9.56 -0.44
N LYS A 337 -3.41 -9.07 -1.12
CA LYS A 337 -2.04 -9.59 -1.04
C LYS A 337 -1.54 -9.62 0.41
N ALA A 338 -1.69 -8.52 1.14
CA ALA A 338 -1.31 -8.41 2.56
C ALA A 338 -2.00 -9.50 3.41
N LYS A 339 -3.33 -9.62 3.28
CA LYS A 339 -4.12 -10.62 4.00
C LYS A 339 -3.70 -12.06 3.70
N ARG A 340 -3.51 -12.41 2.41
CA ARG A 340 -3.08 -13.76 2.01
C ARG A 340 -1.67 -14.06 2.54
N MET A 341 -0.75 -13.10 2.51
CA MET A 341 0.58 -13.23 3.12
C MET A 341 0.49 -13.45 4.63
N GLY A 342 -0.36 -12.69 5.32
CA GLY A 342 -0.64 -12.88 6.75
C GLY A 342 -1.14 -14.30 7.07
N SER A 343 -2.10 -14.81 6.30
CA SER A 343 -2.61 -16.18 6.41
C SER A 343 -1.51 -17.22 6.17
N ILE A 344 -0.66 -17.05 5.16
CA ILE A 344 0.47 -17.94 4.90
C ILE A 344 1.49 -17.89 6.05
N GLY A 345 1.72 -16.73 6.65
CA GLY A 345 2.55 -16.59 7.86
C GLY A 345 2.00 -17.41 9.02
N VAL A 346 0.69 -17.33 9.28
CA VAL A 346 0.01 -18.12 10.31
C VAL A 346 0.14 -19.63 10.03
N ILE A 347 0.01 -20.06 8.78
CA ILE A 347 0.22 -21.47 8.41
C ILE A 347 1.64 -21.93 8.68
N ASN A 348 2.64 -21.13 8.30
CA ASN A 348 4.04 -21.46 8.56
C ASN A 348 4.32 -21.51 10.07
N HIS A 349 3.70 -20.65 10.87
CA HIS A 349 3.76 -20.72 12.32
C HIS A 349 3.19 -22.05 12.85
N SER A 350 2.00 -22.46 12.38
CA SER A 350 1.39 -23.74 12.77
C SER A 350 2.17 -24.98 12.31
N LEU A 351 2.98 -24.84 11.25
CA LEU A 351 3.90 -25.87 10.76
C LEU A 351 5.29 -25.81 11.45
N GLU A 352 5.45 -24.98 12.48
CA GLU A 352 6.71 -24.75 13.21
C GLU A 352 7.85 -24.20 12.32
N ARG A 353 7.50 -23.64 11.15
CA ARG A 353 8.41 -22.94 10.23
C ARG A 353 8.52 -21.48 10.61
N TYR A 354 8.93 -21.22 11.85
CA TYR A 354 8.86 -19.89 12.47
C TYR A 354 9.64 -18.81 11.71
N LYS A 355 10.80 -19.13 11.13
CA LYS A 355 11.59 -18.18 10.32
C LYS A 355 10.80 -17.70 9.09
N SER A 356 10.22 -18.62 8.32
CA SER A 356 9.38 -18.28 7.18
C SER A 356 8.11 -17.54 7.62
N ALA A 357 7.51 -17.91 8.75
CA ALA A 357 6.36 -17.18 9.29
C ALA A 357 6.69 -15.70 9.58
N ILE A 358 7.87 -15.44 10.15
CA ILE A 358 8.37 -14.08 10.38
C ILE A 358 8.51 -13.30 9.07
N GLU A 359 9.10 -13.90 8.03
CA GLU A 359 9.24 -13.26 6.70
C GLU A 359 7.87 -12.85 6.12
N TYR A 360 6.88 -13.74 6.18
CA TYR A 360 5.53 -13.44 5.72
C TYR A 360 4.83 -12.38 6.57
N HIS A 361 5.01 -12.38 7.90
CA HIS A 361 4.46 -11.35 8.78
C HIS A 361 5.13 -9.98 8.55
N GLN A 362 6.42 -9.95 8.23
CA GLN A 362 7.12 -8.72 7.83
C GLN A 362 6.59 -8.16 6.51
N HIS A 363 6.41 -9.00 5.49
CA HIS A 363 5.83 -8.56 4.22
C HIS A 363 4.38 -8.08 4.39
N PHE A 364 3.58 -8.78 5.20
CA PHE A 364 2.24 -8.32 5.56
C PHE A 364 2.28 -6.94 6.23
N LEU A 365 3.17 -6.74 7.20
CA LEU A 365 3.35 -5.48 7.90
C LEU A 365 3.72 -4.33 6.95
N ILE A 366 4.69 -4.55 6.06
CA ILE A 366 5.15 -3.54 5.09
C ILE A 366 3.99 -3.11 4.20
N ILE A 367 3.28 -4.07 3.60
CA ILE A 367 2.16 -3.75 2.70
C ILE A 367 1.04 -3.03 3.45
N SER A 368 0.70 -3.49 4.66
CA SER A 368 -0.32 -2.83 5.49
C SER A 368 0.05 -1.39 5.85
N ARG A 369 1.33 -1.10 6.14
CA ARG A 369 1.81 0.27 6.34
C ARG A 369 1.72 1.12 5.07
N ASP A 370 2.11 0.56 3.93
CA ASP A 370 2.11 1.27 2.65
C ASP A 370 0.70 1.69 2.22
N ILE A 371 -0.31 0.85 2.47
CA ILE A 371 -1.72 1.14 2.16
C ILE A 371 -2.48 1.84 3.30
N GLY A 372 -1.82 2.12 4.43
CA GLY A 372 -2.44 2.72 5.61
C GLY A 372 -3.47 1.83 6.33
N ASP A 373 -3.42 0.51 6.16
CA ASP A 373 -4.28 -0.45 6.85
C ASP A 373 -3.79 -0.69 8.29
N GLN A 374 -4.21 0.18 9.20
CA GLN A 374 -3.83 0.11 10.61
C GLN A 374 -4.32 -1.18 11.30
N LEU A 375 -5.44 -1.76 10.86
CA LEU A 375 -5.91 -3.04 11.39
C LEU A 375 -4.94 -4.16 11.00
N GLY A 376 -4.59 -4.23 9.71
CA GLY A 376 -3.61 -5.19 9.21
C GLY A 376 -2.22 -5.01 9.81
N GLU A 377 -1.79 -3.77 10.06
CA GLU A 377 -0.53 -3.46 10.76
C GLU A 377 -0.50 -4.10 12.17
N GLY A 378 -1.55 -3.89 12.96
CA GLY A 378 -1.67 -4.47 14.29
C GLY A 378 -1.74 -6.00 14.26
N GLU A 379 -2.45 -6.59 13.30
CA GLU A 379 -2.53 -8.05 13.13
C GLU A 379 -1.17 -8.67 12.77
N ALA A 380 -0.44 -8.04 11.84
CA ALA A 380 0.89 -8.48 11.45
C ALA A 380 1.85 -8.48 12.64
N LEU A 381 1.88 -7.38 13.40
CA LEU A 381 2.70 -7.25 14.61
C LEU A 381 2.32 -8.25 15.70
N THR A 382 1.02 -8.51 15.89
CA THR A 382 0.53 -9.49 16.86
C THR A 382 1.01 -10.89 16.51
N ASN A 383 0.79 -11.32 15.26
CA ASN A 383 1.21 -12.65 14.81
C ASN A 383 2.73 -12.81 14.81
N TRP A 384 3.45 -11.74 14.48
CA TRP A 384 4.90 -11.70 14.57
C TRP A 384 5.39 -11.86 16.02
N GLY A 385 4.80 -11.11 16.96
CA GLY A 385 5.12 -11.22 18.39
C GLY A 385 4.82 -12.60 18.96
N ILE A 386 3.70 -13.21 18.57
CA ILE A 386 3.36 -14.59 18.95
C ILE A 386 4.40 -15.58 18.39
N THR A 387 4.86 -15.38 17.16
CA THR A 387 5.90 -16.24 16.55
C THR A 387 7.24 -16.15 17.27
N HIS A 388 7.67 -14.95 17.66
CA HIS A 388 8.88 -14.76 18.47
C HIS A 388 8.79 -15.44 19.84
N ARG A 389 7.61 -15.47 20.46
CA ARG A 389 7.39 -16.19 21.73
C ARG A 389 7.71 -17.68 21.59
N GLU A 390 7.29 -18.32 20.50
CA GLU A 390 7.56 -19.75 20.25
C GLU A 390 9.06 -20.02 20.01
N LEU A 391 9.77 -19.06 19.42
CA LEU A 391 11.24 -19.08 19.31
C LEU A 391 11.98 -18.76 20.62
N ARG A 392 11.23 -18.44 21.69
CA ARG A 392 11.75 -17.98 23.00
C ARG A 392 12.50 -16.64 22.94
N GLU A 393 12.26 -15.85 21.91
CA GLU A 393 12.75 -14.49 21.71
C GLU A 393 11.78 -13.51 22.39
N TYR A 394 11.73 -13.57 23.72
CA TYR A 394 10.68 -12.90 24.50
C TYR A 394 10.77 -11.37 24.48
N SER A 395 11.96 -10.80 24.33
CA SER A 395 12.17 -9.34 24.18
C SER A 395 11.48 -8.81 22.92
N GLU A 396 11.75 -9.45 21.79
CA GLU A 396 11.20 -9.13 20.48
C GLU A 396 9.68 -9.38 20.46
N SER A 397 9.23 -10.46 21.10
CA SER A 397 7.81 -10.75 21.29
C SER A 397 7.08 -9.60 22.01
N LEU A 398 7.59 -9.16 23.16
CA LEU A 398 7.01 -8.06 23.93
C LEU A 398 7.02 -6.74 23.13
N GLU A 399 8.12 -6.43 22.44
CA GLU A 399 8.25 -5.22 21.61
C GLU A 399 7.12 -5.16 20.56
N LYS A 400 6.94 -6.23 19.77
CA LYS A 400 5.92 -6.28 18.72
C LYS A 400 4.50 -6.26 19.28
N LEU A 401 4.26 -6.95 20.40
CA LEU A 401 2.95 -6.95 21.05
C LEU A 401 2.58 -5.57 21.64
N TYR A 402 3.54 -4.82 22.20
CA TYR A 402 3.27 -3.45 22.66
C TYR A 402 3.01 -2.48 21.50
N GLU A 403 3.72 -2.64 20.37
CA GLU A 403 3.47 -1.86 19.15
C GLU A 403 2.05 -2.13 18.63
N ALA A 404 1.64 -3.40 18.56
CA ALA A 404 0.28 -3.79 18.19
C ALA A 404 -0.78 -3.23 19.17
N LEU A 405 -0.53 -3.29 20.48
CA LEU A 405 -1.44 -2.76 21.49
C LEU A 405 -1.70 -1.27 21.32
N LYS A 406 -0.65 -0.49 21.01
CA LYS A 406 -0.76 0.95 20.74
C LYS A 406 -1.64 1.23 19.52
N ILE A 407 -1.51 0.42 18.47
CA ILE A 407 -2.33 0.55 17.26
C ILE A 407 -3.79 0.23 17.56
N PHE A 408 -4.09 -0.90 18.20
CA PHE A 408 -5.47 -1.30 18.48
C PHE A 408 -6.20 -0.33 19.42
N ARG A 409 -5.50 0.29 20.37
CA ARG A 409 -6.03 1.40 21.15
C ARG A 409 -6.32 2.63 20.32
N LYS A 410 -5.41 3.00 19.42
CA LYS A 410 -5.58 4.17 18.52
C LYS A 410 -6.79 4.01 17.60
N ILE A 411 -7.05 2.81 17.10
CA ILE A 411 -8.19 2.53 16.21
C ILE A 411 -9.46 2.09 16.97
N GLU A 412 -9.43 2.14 18.30
CA GLU A 412 -10.55 1.74 19.18
C GLU A 412 -11.11 0.35 18.88
N ASN A 413 -10.23 -0.64 18.66
CA ASN A 413 -10.63 -2.03 18.43
C ASN A 413 -10.48 -2.87 19.71
N PRO A 414 -11.55 -3.00 20.53
CA PRO A 414 -11.46 -3.68 21.83
C PRO A 414 -11.24 -5.19 21.71
N ILE A 415 -11.70 -5.83 20.64
CA ILE A 415 -11.52 -7.29 20.45
C ILE A 415 -10.04 -7.59 20.25
N GLU A 416 -9.40 -6.84 19.35
CA GLU A 416 -7.99 -7.01 19.04
C GLU A 416 -7.07 -6.54 20.17
N GLU A 417 -7.45 -5.47 20.87
CA GLU A 417 -6.77 -5.06 22.10
C GLU A 417 -6.77 -6.18 23.14
N ALA A 418 -7.92 -6.82 23.41
CA ALA A 418 -8.00 -7.93 24.35
C ALA A 418 -7.16 -9.14 23.91
N ARG A 419 -7.09 -9.43 22.61
CA ARG A 419 -6.26 -10.50 22.05
C ARG A 419 -4.77 -10.27 22.28
N VAL A 420 -4.30 -9.03 22.09
CA VAL A 420 -2.91 -8.64 22.35
C VAL A 420 -2.60 -8.67 23.84
N LEU A 421 -3.49 -8.15 24.69
CA LEU A 421 -3.34 -8.21 26.16
C LEU A 421 -3.25 -9.65 26.67
N LYS A 422 -4.07 -10.56 26.14
CA LYS A 422 -3.97 -12.00 26.43
C LYS A 422 -2.60 -12.56 26.01
N SER A 423 -2.11 -12.18 24.83
CA SER A 423 -0.81 -12.65 24.33
C SER A 423 0.35 -12.12 25.16
N LEU A 424 0.30 -10.85 25.61
CA LEU A 424 1.24 -10.27 26.56
C LEU A 424 1.24 -11.05 27.89
N ALA A 425 0.05 -11.36 28.42
CA ALA A 425 -0.05 -12.17 29.64
C ALA A 425 0.61 -13.55 29.51
N GLU A 426 0.44 -14.23 28.37
CA GLU A 426 1.08 -15.53 28.10
C GLU A 426 2.62 -15.41 28.05
N VAL A 427 3.16 -14.33 27.47
CA VAL A 427 4.61 -14.08 27.47
C VAL A 427 5.11 -13.82 28.89
N HIS A 428 4.42 -12.97 29.67
CA HIS A 428 4.78 -12.68 31.06
C HIS A 428 4.68 -13.91 31.97
N GLN A 429 3.68 -14.77 31.76
CA GLN A 429 3.58 -16.07 32.43
C GLN A 429 4.80 -16.94 32.14
N THR A 430 5.24 -17.01 30.88
CA THR A 430 6.40 -17.81 30.46
C THR A 430 7.71 -17.27 31.08
N LEU A 431 7.78 -15.96 31.34
CA LEU A 431 8.89 -15.29 32.01
C LEU A 431 8.82 -15.34 33.55
N ASP A 432 7.87 -16.07 34.13
CA ASP A 432 7.58 -16.13 35.58
C ASP A 432 7.26 -14.76 36.23
N ARG A 433 6.78 -13.81 35.43
CA ARG A 433 6.33 -12.47 35.83
C ARG A 433 4.83 -12.48 36.11
N ARG A 434 4.47 -13.18 37.19
CA ARG A 434 3.07 -13.54 37.49
C ARG A 434 2.17 -12.34 37.76
N ASN A 435 2.64 -11.36 38.52
CA ASN A 435 1.84 -10.18 38.85
C ASN A 435 1.51 -9.39 37.58
N GLU A 436 2.48 -9.20 36.69
CA GLU A 436 2.29 -8.54 35.40
C GLU A 436 1.36 -9.35 34.48
N ALA A 437 1.51 -10.67 34.44
CA ALA A 437 0.59 -11.53 33.70
C ALA A 437 -0.85 -11.37 34.19
N ILE A 438 -1.09 -11.35 35.50
CA ILE A 438 -2.42 -11.14 36.09
C ILE A 438 -2.99 -9.77 35.69
N ILE A 439 -2.18 -8.70 35.70
CA ILE A 439 -2.60 -7.37 35.29
C ILE A 439 -3.09 -7.38 33.83
N PHE A 440 -2.32 -7.96 32.91
CA PHE A 440 -2.71 -8.02 31.49
C PHE A 440 -3.96 -8.87 31.26
N VAL A 441 -4.11 -9.99 31.98
CA VAL A 441 -5.35 -10.79 31.95
C VAL A 441 -6.54 -10.02 32.49
N ASP A 442 -6.37 -9.23 33.55
CA ASP A 442 -7.46 -8.43 34.12
C ASP A 442 -7.90 -7.29 33.20
N MET A 443 -6.95 -6.68 32.51
CA MET A 443 -7.25 -5.71 31.46
C MET A 443 -8.00 -6.37 30.30
N ALA A 444 -7.56 -7.54 29.84
CA ALA A 444 -8.24 -8.30 28.80
C ALA A 444 -9.67 -8.68 29.25
N LEU A 445 -9.84 -9.21 30.47
CA LEU A 445 -11.14 -9.57 31.04
C LEU A 445 -12.10 -8.40 31.18
N THR A 446 -11.59 -7.23 31.58
CA THR A 446 -12.39 -6.00 31.65
C THR A 446 -13.00 -5.68 30.29
N ILE A 447 -12.21 -5.79 29.23
CA ILE A 447 -12.69 -5.58 27.87
C ILE A 447 -13.64 -6.71 27.46
N THR A 448 -13.22 -7.97 27.52
CA THR A 448 -14.00 -9.12 27.02
C THR A 448 -15.34 -9.28 27.71
N ASN A 449 -15.44 -8.95 29.01
CA ASN A 449 -16.70 -8.97 29.76
C ASN A 449 -17.64 -7.85 29.32
N LYS A 450 -17.11 -6.66 29.01
CA LYS A 450 -17.90 -5.54 28.47
C LYS A 450 -18.47 -5.88 27.10
N ILE A 451 -17.68 -6.52 26.24
CA ILE A 451 -18.09 -6.87 24.85
C ILE A 451 -18.70 -8.28 24.71
N LYS A 452 -18.79 -9.05 25.80
CA LYS A 452 -19.36 -10.42 25.85
C LYS A 452 -18.80 -11.35 24.78
N THR A 453 -17.48 -11.45 24.69
CA THR A 453 -16.81 -12.34 23.72
C THR A 453 -16.45 -13.69 24.34
N PRO A 454 -16.39 -14.77 23.54
CA PRO A 454 -15.90 -16.08 24.00
C PRO A 454 -14.45 -16.03 24.52
N LEU A 455 -13.68 -15.01 24.12
CA LEU A 455 -12.33 -14.76 24.63
C LEU A 455 -12.30 -14.56 26.16
N ALA A 456 -13.41 -14.14 26.78
CA ALA A 456 -13.52 -14.03 28.23
C ALA A 456 -13.28 -15.37 28.94
N GLU A 457 -13.80 -16.47 28.40
CA GLU A 457 -13.62 -17.81 28.99
C GLU A 457 -12.15 -18.23 28.97
N VAL A 458 -11.46 -17.96 27.87
CA VAL A 458 -10.03 -18.22 27.70
C VAL A 458 -9.22 -17.38 28.70
N CYS A 459 -9.54 -16.09 28.84
CA CYS A 459 -8.87 -15.22 29.80
C CYS A 459 -9.15 -15.63 31.26
N HIS A 460 -10.36 -16.09 31.57
CA HIS A 460 -10.71 -16.62 32.89
C HIS A 460 -9.92 -17.90 33.22
N LYS A 461 -9.77 -18.80 32.25
CA LYS A 461 -8.93 -20.00 32.40
C LYS A 461 -7.48 -19.61 32.66
N LEU A 462 -6.92 -18.72 31.84
CA LEU A 462 -5.56 -18.22 32.01
C LEU A 462 -5.37 -17.56 33.39
N LYS A 463 -6.33 -16.77 33.86
CA LYS A 463 -6.31 -16.18 35.21
C LYS A 463 -6.31 -17.25 36.30
N ASN A 464 -7.15 -18.28 36.17
CA ASN A 464 -7.23 -19.35 37.15
C ASN A 464 -5.93 -20.17 37.22
N ASP A 465 -5.34 -20.49 36.08
CA ASP A 465 -4.03 -21.16 35.99
C ASP A 465 -2.93 -20.30 36.65
N LEU A 466 -2.97 -18.99 36.42
CA LEU A 466 -2.13 -18.01 37.10
C LEU A 466 -2.45 -17.83 38.58
N LEU A 467 -3.58 -18.31 39.13
CA LEU A 467 -3.93 -18.19 40.56
C LEU A 467 -3.69 -19.48 41.35
N GLN A 468 -3.75 -20.65 40.71
CA GLN A 468 -3.62 -21.96 41.37
C GLN A 468 -2.17 -22.36 41.74
N TYR A 469 -1.17 -21.61 41.28
CA TYR A 469 0.24 -21.86 41.62
C TYR A 469 0.55 -21.44 43.08
N LYS A 470 0.95 -22.37 43.97
CA LYS A 470 1.31 -22.12 45.38
C LYS A 470 2.83 -21.97 45.58
N PRO A 471 3.32 -20.90 46.23
CA PRO A 471 4.63 -20.89 46.90
C PRO A 471 4.51 -21.10 48.42
N VAL A 472 5.63 -21.49 49.04
CA VAL A 472 5.85 -21.67 50.48
C VAL A 472 5.71 -20.34 51.24
N ASP A 473 5.04 -20.41 52.40
CA ASP A 473 4.98 -19.53 53.60
C ASP A 473 5.76 -18.20 53.59
N SER A 474 5.28 -17.06 54.13
CA SER A 474 4.40 -16.84 55.28
C SER A 474 3.91 -15.38 55.37
N SER A 475 2.99 -15.17 56.30
CA SER A 475 2.31 -13.95 56.75
C SER A 475 3.24 -12.82 57.26
N GLN A 476 4.03 -12.22 56.37
CA GLN A 476 4.55 -10.85 56.49
C GLN A 476 3.75 -9.88 55.59
N SER A 477 2.69 -10.36 54.94
CA SER A 477 2.30 -9.87 53.63
C SER A 477 1.55 -8.55 53.58
N LEU A 478 0.85 -8.05 54.60
CA LEU A 478 0.02 -6.84 54.40
C LEU A 478 0.81 -5.53 54.56
N ASN A 479 1.68 -5.43 55.57
CA ASN A 479 2.60 -4.29 55.71
C ASN A 479 3.73 -4.37 54.69
N GLU A 480 4.18 -5.58 54.36
CA GLU A 480 5.10 -5.82 53.26
C GLU A 480 4.41 -5.60 51.90
N PHE A 481 3.09 -5.76 51.76
CA PHE A 481 2.30 -5.41 50.56
C PHE A 481 2.12 -3.90 50.38
N LEU A 482 1.94 -3.13 51.45
CA LEU A 482 1.88 -1.67 51.34
C LEU A 482 3.26 -1.06 51.04
N ILE A 483 4.30 -1.62 51.67
CA ILE A 483 5.70 -1.31 51.40
C ILE A 483 6.09 -1.79 49.99
N ASN A 484 5.60 -2.96 49.54
CA ASN A 484 5.77 -3.49 48.19
C ASN A 484 4.92 -2.78 47.15
N GLN A 485 3.79 -2.13 47.47
CA GLN A 485 3.08 -1.28 46.51
C GLN A 485 3.81 0.04 46.28
N ILE A 486 4.40 0.60 47.33
CA ILE A 486 5.27 1.79 47.22
C ILE A 486 6.59 1.41 46.56
N GLN A 487 7.15 0.23 46.87
CA GLN A 487 8.29 -0.32 46.15
C GLN A 487 7.93 -0.80 44.75
N GLU A 488 6.71 -1.23 44.43
CA GLU A 488 6.26 -1.62 43.07
C GLU A 488 5.99 -0.38 42.24
N GLN A 489 5.44 0.71 42.78
CA GLN A 489 5.38 1.97 42.04
C GLN A 489 6.79 2.53 41.81
N ASN A 490 7.67 2.43 42.80
CA ASN A 490 9.08 2.80 42.63
C ASN A 490 9.89 1.79 41.81
N ASN A 491 9.45 0.54 41.70
CA ASN A 491 10.04 -0.53 40.88
C ASN A 491 9.41 -0.56 39.50
N LEU A 492 8.21 -0.03 39.26
CA LEU A 492 7.67 0.25 37.93
C LEU A 492 8.34 1.50 37.41
N LEU A 493 8.50 2.53 38.25
CA LEU A 493 9.28 3.71 37.90
C LEU A 493 10.74 3.34 37.69
N ARG A 494 11.36 2.55 38.59
CA ARG A 494 12.68 1.96 38.34
C ARG A 494 12.65 0.92 37.24
N PHE A 495 11.58 0.20 36.92
CA PHE A 495 11.56 -0.75 35.80
C PHE A 495 11.47 0.03 34.50
N PHE A 496 10.65 1.07 34.38
CA PHE A 496 10.72 2.00 33.26
C PHE A 496 12.06 2.74 33.22
N THR A 497 12.68 3.05 34.37
CA THR A 497 14.01 3.69 34.41
C THR A 497 15.16 2.69 34.21
N THR A 498 14.97 1.39 34.51
CA THR A 498 15.90 0.25 34.39
C THR A 498 15.62 -0.52 33.10
N GLN A 499 14.52 -0.27 32.41
CA GLN A 499 14.18 -0.72 31.06
C GLN A 499 14.55 0.41 30.12
N ILE A 500 14.37 1.69 30.49
CA ILE A 500 15.12 2.76 29.84
C ILE A 500 16.61 2.52 30.10
N GLN A 501 17.10 2.28 31.32
CA GLN A 501 18.53 1.99 31.56
C GLN A 501 18.96 0.61 31.07
N ARG A 502 18.16 -0.46 30.96
CA ARG A 502 18.55 -1.77 30.34
C ARG A 502 18.33 -1.78 28.85
N ASP A 503 17.44 -1.00 28.29
CA ASP A 503 17.41 -0.77 26.84
C ASP A 503 18.57 0.19 26.49
N THR A 504 18.96 1.08 27.42
CA THR A 504 20.23 1.83 27.33
C THR A 504 21.43 0.92 27.62
N GLN A 505 21.33 -0.07 28.53
CA GLN A 505 22.46 -0.87 29.03
C GLN A 505 22.58 -2.26 28.42
N GLN A 506 21.58 -2.77 27.71
CA GLN A 506 21.67 -3.87 26.73
C GLN A 506 22.04 -3.31 25.37
N VAL A 507 21.79 -2.01 25.09
CA VAL A 507 22.54 -1.29 24.06
C VAL A 507 24.02 -1.15 24.49
N ILE A 508 24.34 -0.91 25.77
CA ILE A 508 25.72 -0.92 26.32
C ILE A 508 26.33 -2.36 26.48
N GLU A 509 25.55 -3.41 26.76
CA GLU A 509 26.05 -4.78 27.06
C GLU A 509 26.00 -5.72 25.85
N ALA A 510 25.16 -5.44 24.84
CA ALA A 510 25.38 -5.99 23.50
C ALA A 510 26.66 -5.43 22.86
N GLU A 511 27.19 -4.31 23.38
CA GLU A 511 28.56 -3.81 23.15
C GLU A 511 29.65 -4.56 23.95
N VAL A 512 29.33 -5.50 24.87
CA VAL A 512 30.33 -6.17 25.74
C VAL A 512 30.61 -7.67 25.45
N ILE A 513 29.68 -8.45 24.88
CA ILE A 513 29.89 -9.93 24.65
C ILE A 513 30.04 -10.33 23.18
N SER A 514 30.54 -9.42 22.32
CA SER A 514 31.20 -9.84 21.07
C SER A 514 32.69 -9.46 21.05
N ASN A 515 33.32 -9.42 22.22
CA ASN A 515 34.77 -9.45 22.32
C ASN A 515 35.28 -10.87 22.05
N SER A 516 35.55 -11.17 20.78
CA SER A 516 36.80 -11.84 20.41
C SER A 516 37.60 -10.90 19.49
N PRO A 517 38.93 -10.90 19.62
CA PRO A 517 39.77 -9.72 19.47
C PRO A 517 40.11 -9.42 18.00
N ASP A 518 40.05 -8.13 17.64
CA ASP A 518 40.96 -7.38 16.75
C ASP A 518 40.25 -6.08 16.27
N SER A 519 40.13 -5.05 17.12
CA SER A 519 40.98 -3.82 17.18
C SER A 519 40.80 -2.90 15.94
N GLN A 520 40.40 -1.62 15.98
CA GLN A 520 40.47 -0.54 16.98
C GLN A 520 39.37 0.53 16.70
N ASP A 521 38.98 1.29 17.73
CA ASP A 521 38.25 2.59 17.71
C ASP A 521 36.71 2.62 17.59
N GLU A 522 35.98 2.38 18.69
CA GLU A 522 34.66 3.01 18.91
C GLU A 522 34.58 3.59 20.34
N GLN A 523 34.65 4.92 20.45
CA GLN A 523 34.23 5.63 21.67
C GLN A 523 32.70 5.68 21.71
N GLU A 524 32.11 5.20 22.79
CA GLU A 524 30.67 5.25 23.03
C GLU A 524 30.25 6.72 23.25
N TYR A 525 29.44 7.29 22.33
CA TYR A 525 28.98 8.68 22.40
C TYR A 525 27.46 8.79 22.35
N ARG A 526 26.89 9.77 23.07
CA ARG A 526 25.45 10.06 23.04
C ARG A 526 25.12 10.98 21.87
N ILE A 527 24.21 10.52 21.01
CA ILE A 527 23.81 11.24 19.80
C ILE A 527 23.05 12.53 20.18
N GLU A 528 22.24 12.50 21.23
CA GLU A 528 21.42 13.63 21.67
C GLU A 528 22.24 14.83 22.16
N GLU A 529 23.49 14.57 22.59
CA GLU A 529 24.42 15.59 23.06
C GLU A 529 25.22 16.23 21.92
N GLN A 530 25.11 15.70 20.69
CA GLN A 530 25.84 16.20 19.54
C GLN A 530 25.16 17.44 18.96
N SER A 531 25.94 18.48 18.68
CA SER A 531 25.43 19.76 18.16
C SER A 531 24.76 19.65 16.79
N TRP A 532 25.06 18.60 16.04
CA TRP A 532 24.54 18.34 14.71
C TRP A 532 23.28 17.45 14.71
N TYR A 533 22.86 16.96 15.88
CA TYR A 533 21.68 16.10 15.99
C TYR A 533 20.37 16.89 15.85
N ALA A 534 19.52 16.45 14.93
CA ALA A 534 18.23 17.06 14.64
C ALA A 534 17.06 16.10 14.99
N PRO A 535 16.47 16.21 16.19
CA PRO A 535 15.40 15.31 16.63
C PRO A 535 14.05 15.63 15.98
N ASN A 536 13.81 16.90 15.64
CA ASN A 536 12.51 17.38 15.15
C ASN A 536 12.66 18.15 13.83
N LEU A 537 11.59 18.18 13.03
CA LEU A 537 11.49 19.09 11.89
C LEU A 537 11.39 20.55 12.37
N PRO A 538 11.93 21.52 11.62
CA PRO A 538 11.84 22.94 11.97
C PRO A 538 10.39 23.45 11.93
N GLU A 539 10.10 24.48 12.72
CA GLU A 539 8.81 25.16 12.65
C GLU A 539 8.59 25.78 11.27
N SER A 540 7.46 25.44 10.66
CA SER A 540 7.09 25.89 9.32
C SER A 540 5.77 26.66 9.30
N GLN A 541 5.58 27.45 8.26
CA GLN A 541 4.34 28.15 7.95
C GLN A 541 3.83 27.68 6.58
N GLU A 542 2.63 27.14 6.54
CA GLU A 542 1.96 26.78 5.28
C GLU A 542 1.63 28.03 4.46
N ILE A 543 1.76 27.92 3.14
CA ILE A 543 1.48 29.01 2.20
C ILE A 543 0.48 28.57 1.12
N ASP A 544 -0.32 29.52 0.64
CA ASP A 544 -1.29 29.30 -0.42
C ASP A 544 -0.64 29.16 -1.81
N GLU A 545 -1.45 28.73 -2.77
CA GLU A 545 -1.02 28.48 -4.15
C GLU A 545 -0.53 29.75 -4.87
N ASN A 546 -1.12 30.91 -4.55
CA ASN A 546 -0.73 32.19 -5.15
C ASN A 546 0.69 32.60 -4.73
N LEU A 547 1.01 32.48 -3.44
CA LEU A 547 2.35 32.74 -2.93
C LEU A 547 3.34 31.68 -3.44
N CYS A 548 2.93 30.41 -3.51
CA CYS A 548 3.73 29.34 -4.10
C CYS A 548 4.12 29.67 -5.56
N GLU A 549 3.17 30.07 -6.40
CA GLU A 549 3.40 30.42 -7.80
C GLU A 549 4.41 31.57 -7.96
N SER A 550 4.30 32.61 -7.12
CA SER A 550 5.22 33.74 -7.13
C SER A 550 6.67 33.33 -6.82
N MET A 551 6.86 32.27 -6.03
CA MET A 551 8.17 31.81 -5.56
C MET A 551 8.86 30.84 -6.51
N LYS A 552 8.13 30.16 -7.41
CA LYS A 552 8.70 29.16 -8.34
C LYS A 552 9.90 29.70 -9.13
N LYS A 553 9.80 30.96 -9.58
CA LYS A 553 10.87 31.60 -10.37
C LYS A 553 12.14 31.88 -9.56
N GLU A 554 12.01 31.98 -8.24
CA GLU A 554 13.09 32.35 -7.32
C GLU A 554 13.86 31.16 -6.74
N ILE A 555 13.42 29.91 -6.97
CA ILE A 555 14.11 28.71 -6.47
C ILE A 555 15.37 28.43 -7.28
N ASP A 556 16.51 28.31 -6.60
CA ASP A 556 17.80 28.00 -7.23
C ASP A 556 18.09 26.50 -7.26
N ALA A 557 17.76 25.77 -6.18
CA ALA A 557 17.99 24.33 -6.09
C ALA A 557 16.86 23.58 -5.38
N VAL A 558 16.76 22.30 -5.73
CA VAL A 558 15.95 21.31 -5.01
C VAL A 558 16.89 20.33 -4.32
N ILE A 559 16.68 20.09 -3.03
CA ILE A 559 17.33 19.00 -2.28
C ILE A 559 16.32 17.88 -2.08
N ILE A 560 16.72 16.66 -2.42
CA ILE A 560 15.90 15.45 -2.26
C ILE A 560 16.56 14.53 -1.24
N THR A 561 15.75 14.04 -0.30
CA THR A 561 16.14 13.02 0.69
C THR A 561 15.24 11.79 0.57
N ALA A 562 15.61 10.65 1.15
CA ALA A 562 14.86 9.40 1.10
C ALA A 562 14.34 8.93 2.48
N THR A 563 14.99 9.34 3.58
CA THR A 563 14.58 8.95 4.95
C THR A 563 14.25 10.14 5.84
N ASP A 564 13.53 9.90 6.95
CA ASP A 564 13.20 10.97 7.91
C ASP A 564 14.43 11.55 8.62
N VAL A 565 15.47 10.74 8.84
CA VAL A 565 16.73 11.19 9.45
C VAL A 565 17.45 12.17 8.53
N GLU A 566 17.46 11.88 7.23
CA GLU A 566 18.02 12.76 6.20
C GLU A 566 17.22 14.06 6.07
N LEU A 567 15.89 13.96 6.00
CA LEU A 567 15.01 15.13 5.92
C LEU A 567 15.22 16.06 7.12
N ARG A 568 15.27 15.52 8.34
CA ARG A 568 15.54 16.31 9.56
C ARG A 568 16.92 16.96 9.51
N SER A 569 17.95 16.24 9.09
CA SER A 569 19.33 16.76 9.03
C SER A 569 19.47 17.90 8.01
N VAL A 570 18.84 17.78 6.84
CA VAL A 570 18.84 18.84 5.82
C VAL A 570 17.99 20.03 6.28
N THR A 571 16.76 19.78 6.75
CA THR A 571 15.86 20.88 7.17
C THR A 571 16.36 21.62 8.42
N HIS A 572 17.16 20.99 9.27
CA HIS A 572 17.85 21.63 10.39
C HIS A 572 18.80 22.77 9.95
N LEU A 573 19.37 22.67 8.75
CA LEU A 573 20.23 23.69 8.15
C LEU A 573 19.46 24.68 7.26
N LEU A 574 18.16 24.46 7.04
CA LEU A 574 17.32 25.31 6.20
C LEU A 574 16.82 26.53 6.99
N LYS A 575 17.27 27.72 6.61
CA LYS A 575 16.89 28.97 7.30
C LYS A 575 15.67 29.63 6.68
N PRO A 576 14.83 30.33 7.45
CA PRO A 576 13.75 31.16 6.90
C PRO A 576 14.27 32.19 5.88
N TYR A 577 13.43 32.55 4.90
CA TYR A 577 13.73 33.66 3.99
C TYR A 577 13.85 35.00 4.74
N PRO A 578 14.59 35.99 4.20
CA PRO A 578 14.69 37.31 4.80
C PRO A 578 13.32 37.90 5.15
N ARG A 579 13.20 38.48 6.34
CA ARG A 579 11.94 39.05 6.89
C ARG A 579 10.85 38.04 7.27
N ARG A 580 11.15 36.73 7.27
CA ARG A 580 10.24 35.69 7.79
C ARG A 580 10.82 35.05 9.06
N LYS A 581 9.93 34.64 9.97
CA LYS A 581 10.29 33.96 11.23
C LYS A 581 10.38 32.43 11.09
N LYS A 582 9.69 31.86 10.10
CA LYS A 582 9.57 30.42 9.86
C LYS A 582 9.91 30.08 8.42
N ILE A 583 10.36 28.85 8.18
CA ILE A 583 10.45 28.31 6.82
C ILE A 583 9.03 28.10 6.28
N LEU A 584 8.90 27.93 4.97
CA LEU A 584 7.58 27.77 4.34
C LEU A 584 7.32 26.31 3.99
N LEU A 585 6.05 25.94 4.01
CA LEU A 585 5.57 24.59 3.72
C LEU A 585 4.55 24.66 2.59
N VAL A 586 4.73 23.79 1.59
CA VAL A 586 3.82 23.67 0.45
C VAL A 586 3.46 22.20 0.26
N TYR A 587 2.17 21.93 0.10
CA TYR A 587 1.65 20.64 -0.32
C TYR A 587 1.27 20.70 -1.80
N SER A 588 1.82 19.82 -2.62
CA SER A 588 1.48 19.75 -4.05
C SER A 588 1.44 18.30 -4.50
N GLY A 589 0.25 17.79 -4.82
CA GLY A 589 0.03 16.37 -5.06
C GLY A 589 0.36 15.54 -3.81
N PRO A 590 1.09 14.42 -3.94
CA PRO A 590 1.51 13.61 -2.79
C PRO A 590 2.75 14.17 -2.06
N GLU A 591 3.39 15.20 -2.60
CA GLU A 591 4.70 15.68 -2.12
C GLU A 591 4.57 16.87 -1.16
N THR A 592 5.45 16.88 -0.16
CA THR A 592 5.62 17.98 0.78
C THR A 592 6.93 18.69 0.53
N TYR A 593 6.88 20.03 0.43
CA TYR A 593 8.02 20.87 0.11
C TYR A 593 8.30 21.87 1.23
N TYR A 594 9.53 21.86 1.74
CA TYR A 594 10.05 22.82 2.72
C TYR A 594 10.90 23.87 2.02
N LEU A 595 10.52 25.14 2.12
CA LEU A 595 11.17 26.23 1.42
C LEU A 595 11.90 27.16 2.38
N GLY A 596 13.15 27.48 2.04
CA GLY A 596 13.96 28.42 2.79
C GLY A 596 15.29 28.72 2.09
N LYS A 597 16.22 29.32 2.83
CA LYS A 597 17.61 29.48 2.41
C LYS A 597 18.46 28.33 2.91
N PHE A 598 19.10 27.62 1.99
CA PHE A 598 20.12 26.63 2.30
C PHE A 598 21.47 27.16 1.82
N GLY A 599 22.31 27.60 2.75
CA GLY A 599 23.47 28.43 2.42
C GLY A 599 23.06 29.77 1.80
N ALA A 600 23.61 30.11 0.64
CA ALA A 600 23.34 31.37 -0.06
C ALA A 600 22.05 31.35 -0.91
N TYR A 601 21.54 30.16 -1.23
CA TYR A 601 20.55 29.92 -2.29
C TYR A 601 19.14 29.72 -1.76
N ASN A 602 18.16 30.07 -2.58
CA ASN A 602 16.76 29.74 -2.31
C ASN A 602 16.52 28.27 -2.66
N THR A 603 16.08 27.49 -1.69
CA THR A 603 16.10 26.04 -1.79
C THR A 603 14.76 25.45 -1.35
N VAL A 604 14.35 24.43 -2.09
CA VAL A 604 13.25 23.55 -1.76
C VAL A 604 13.81 22.22 -1.28
N VAL A 605 13.32 21.69 -0.17
CA VAL A 605 13.66 20.36 0.32
C VAL A 605 12.41 19.48 0.27
N THR A 606 12.54 18.27 -0.27
CA THR A 606 11.46 17.28 -0.31
C THR A 606 12.00 15.88 -0.04
N LYS A 607 11.12 14.96 0.36
CA LYS A 607 11.48 13.58 0.71
C LYS A 607 10.75 12.61 -0.22
N CYS A 608 11.51 11.86 -0.99
CA CYS A 608 11.00 10.71 -1.76
C CYS A 608 10.94 9.44 -0.88
N ARG A 609 10.27 8.40 -1.36
CA ARG A 609 10.40 7.04 -0.83
C ARG A 609 11.73 6.43 -1.31
N MET A 610 12.29 5.54 -0.48
CA MET A 610 13.50 4.80 -0.81
C MET A 610 13.31 3.95 -2.07
N GLY A 611 14.36 3.80 -2.87
CA GLY A 611 14.33 3.11 -4.17
C GLY A 611 14.10 4.04 -5.36
N ALA A 612 14.37 3.53 -6.56
CA ALA A 612 14.30 4.31 -7.79
C ALA A 612 12.96 4.18 -8.55
N ILE A 613 12.19 3.10 -8.35
CA ILE A 613 10.94 2.78 -9.06
C ILE A 613 9.79 2.56 -8.06
N GLY A 614 8.61 3.14 -8.32
CA GLY A 614 7.42 2.99 -7.49
C GLY A 614 6.67 4.30 -7.25
N GLU A 615 5.47 4.21 -6.67
CA GLU A 615 4.68 5.38 -6.26
C GLU A 615 5.41 6.14 -5.14
N GLY A 616 5.78 7.40 -5.39
CA GLY A 616 6.63 8.20 -4.48
C GLY A 616 8.14 7.96 -4.60
N SER A 617 8.59 7.17 -5.58
CA SER A 617 10.03 6.95 -5.85
C SER A 617 10.79 8.23 -6.21
N VAL A 618 12.12 8.17 -6.10
CA VAL A 618 12.99 9.30 -6.47
C VAL A 618 12.79 9.78 -7.91
N ILE A 619 12.41 8.91 -8.87
CA ILE A 619 12.12 9.33 -10.26
C ILE A 619 10.94 10.30 -10.28
N LEU A 620 9.81 9.92 -9.67
CA LEU A 620 8.59 10.72 -9.68
C LEU A 620 8.76 12.00 -8.86
N ALA A 621 9.36 11.91 -7.67
CA ALA A 621 9.64 13.06 -6.83
C ALA A 621 10.57 14.06 -7.55
N THR A 622 11.59 13.57 -8.26
CA THR A 622 12.50 14.41 -9.05
C THR A 622 11.79 15.02 -10.25
N GLU A 623 11.02 14.26 -11.03
CA GLU A 623 10.26 14.80 -12.16
C GLU A 623 9.25 15.86 -11.71
N GLN A 624 8.52 15.63 -10.62
CA GLN A 624 7.55 16.58 -10.09
C GLN A 624 8.24 17.85 -9.56
N ALA A 625 9.32 17.71 -8.81
CA ALA A 625 10.06 18.87 -8.30
C ALA A 625 10.68 19.71 -9.42
N GLN A 626 11.17 19.09 -10.49
CA GLN A 626 11.66 19.80 -11.68
C GLN A 626 10.54 20.59 -12.37
N ARG A 627 9.39 19.95 -12.59
CA ARG A 627 8.24 20.58 -13.24
C ARG A 627 7.70 21.75 -12.41
N LEU A 628 7.64 21.58 -11.10
CA LEU A 628 7.05 22.56 -10.20
C LEU A 628 7.97 23.75 -9.93
N TRP A 629 9.26 23.49 -9.68
CA TRP A 629 10.20 24.51 -9.15
C TRP A 629 11.23 25.02 -10.16
N ASN A 630 11.38 24.36 -11.32
CA ASN A 630 12.38 24.67 -12.35
C ASN A 630 13.75 25.11 -11.76
N PRO A 631 14.41 24.24 -10.97
CA PRO A 631 15.67 24.58 -10.32
C PRO A 631 16.86 24.60 -11.30
N LYS A 632 17.94 25.28 -10.92
CA LYS A 632 19.23 25.16 -11.63
C LYS A 632 19.88 23.80 -11.38
N ALA A 633 19.74 23.29 -10.17
CA ALA A 633 20.38 22.07 -9.72
C ALA A 633 19.50 21.24 -8.79
N ILE A 634 19.65 19.92 -8.88
CA ILE A 634 19.08 18.96 -7.95
C ILE A 634 20.21 18.29 -7.19
N ILE A 635 20.10 18.28 -5.87
CA ILE A 635 21.12 17.70 -5.01
C ILE A 635 20.46 16.65 -4.16
N MET A 636 20.88 15.40 -4.30
CA MET A 636 20.39 14.34 -3.44
C MET A 636 21.32 14.18 -2.25
N VAL A 637 20.75 14.27 -1.05
CA VAL A 637 21.49 14.18 0.22
C VAL A 637 20.98 12.99 1.02
N GLY A 638 21.89 12.19 1.57
CA GLY A 638 21.47 11.08 2.40
C GLY A 638 22.57 10.21 2.97
N ILE A 639 22.23 8.96 3.26
CA ILE A 639 23.14 7.95 3.80
C ILE A 639 23.48 6.87 2.76
N ALA A 640 24.62 6.22 2.95
CA ALA A 640 25.16 5.18 2.10
C ALA A 640 25.92 4.13 2.92
N PHE A 641 26.19 2.98 2.30
CA PHE A 641 27.13 2.00 2.84
C PHE A 641 28.54 2.20 2.29
N GLY A 642 29.54 1.90 3.13
CA GLY A 642 30.96 1.98 2.79
C GLY A 642 31.46 0.70 2.12
N LYS A 643 32.54 0.82 1.35
CA LYS A 643 33.24 -0.30 0.70
C LYS A 643 34.25 -0.97 1.63
N ASP A 644 35.18 -0.19 2.16
CA ASP A 644 36.43 -0.67 2.76
C ASP A 644 36.68 0.03 4.11
N LEU A 645 36.44 -0.72 5.18
CA LEU A 645 36.60 -0.29 6.58
C LEU A 645 38.04 0.07 6.96
N THR A 646 39.04 -0.29 6.16
CA THR A 646 40.45 0.08 6.42
C THR A 646 40.81 1.46 5.86
N LYS A 647 40.03 1.98 4.91
CA LYS A 647 40.28 3.25 4.21
C LYS A 647 39.21 4.30 4.45
N GLN A 648 38.04 3.85 4.91
CA GLN A 648 36.88 4.68 5.13
C GLN A 648 36.48 4.58 6.59
N LYS A 649 35.81 5.60 7.09
CA LYS A 649 35.23 5.65 8.43
C LYS A 649 33.76 6.04 8.33
N ILE A 650 32.97 5.61 9.32
CA ILE A 650 31.60 6.08 9.49
C ILE A 650 31.58 7.61 9.47
N GLY A 651 30.60 8.20 8.80
CA GLY A 651 30.47 9.65 8.63
C GLY A 651 31.34 10.26 7.52
N ASP A 652 32.27 9.52 6.90
CA ASP A 652 32.91 9.99 5.67
C ASP A 652 31.84 10.24 4.60
N VAL A 653 32.01 11.32 3.84
CA VAL A 653 31.02 11.80 2.87
C VAL A 653 31.45 11.38 1.46
N LEU A 654 30.61 10.58 0.83
CA LEU A 654 30.73 10.12 -0.55
C LEU A 654 30.05 11.11 -1.51
N VAL A 655 30.79 11.61 -2.49
CA VAL A 655 30.26 12.42 -3.59
C VAL A 655 30.38 11.62 -4.88
N ALA A 656 29.25 11.39 -5.54
CA ALA A 656 29.26 10.63 -6.79
C ALA A 656 29.89 11.44 -7.91
N SER A 657 30.98 10.94 -8.49
CA SER A 657 31.44 11.40 -9.81
C SER A 657 30.59 10.80 -10.92
N GLN A 658 30.07 9.58 -10.71
CA GLN A 658 29.17 8.85 -11.59
C GLN A 658 28.35 7.81 -10.82
N ILE A 659 27.22 7.39 -11.38
CA ILE A 659 26.34 6.37 -10.79
C ILE A 659 26.45 5.06 -11.55
N ILE A 660 26.73 3.97 -10.84
CA ILE A 660 26.77 2.62 -11.41
C ILE A 660 25.51 1.90 -10.97
N SER A 661 24.59 1.67 -11.92
CA SER A 661 23.40 0.87 -11.65
C SER A 661 23.73 -0.63 -11.67
N TYR A 662 23.39 -1.35 -10.60
CA TYR A 662 23.69 -2.78 -10.46
C TYR A 662 22.47 -3.71 -10.63
N GLU A 663 21.39 -3.22 -11.24
CA GLU A 663 20.23 -4.06 -11.55
C GLU A 663 20.54 -5.05 -12.69
N GLN A 664 20.26 -6.33 -12.44
CA GLN A 664 20.55 -7.41 -13.36
C GLN A 664 19.42 -7.58 -14.39
N GLN A 665 19.75 -7.58 -15.68
CA GLN A 665 18.85 -8.07 -16.72
C GLN A 665 19.38 -9.37 -17.31
N ARG A 666 18.53 -10.40 -17.34
CA ARG A 666 18.83 -11.69 -17.96
C ARG A 666 18.66 -11.56 -19.48
N VAL A 667 19.71 -11.80 -20.24
CA VAL A 667 19.67 -11.89 -21.70
C VAL A 667 20.15 -13.28 -22.10
N GLY A 668 19.22 -14.20 -22.33
CA GLY A 668 19.54 -15.61 -22.56
C GLY A 668 20.05 -16.31 -21.29
N GLU A 669 21.22 -16.94 -21.38
CA GLU A 669 21.91 -17.57 -20.23
C GLU A 669 22.89 -16.63 -19.53
N GLU A 670 23.16 -15.45 -20.08
CA GLU A 670 24.07 -14.46 -19.51
C GLU A 670 23.33 -13.34 -18.77
N ILE A 671 23.89 -12.92 -17.65
CA ILE A 671 23.48 -11.71 -16.93
C ILE A 671 24.32 -10.57 -17.48
N ILE A 672 23.70 -9.64 -18.22
CA ILE A 672 24.40 -8.51 -18.81
C ILE A 672 23.93 -7.23 -18.13
N TYR A 673 24.90 -6.44 -17.66
CA TYR A 673 24.65 -5.11 -17.14
C TYR A 673 24.66 -4.13 -18.31
N ARG A 674 23.48 -3.71 -18.78
CA ARG A 674 23.34 -2.68 -19.81
C ARG A 674 22.95 -1.35 -19.18
N GLY A 675 23.81 -0.35 -19.35
CA GLY A 675 23.51 1.03 -19.01
C GLY A 675 24.70 1.94 -19.28
N SER A 676 24.47 3.13 -19.80
CA SER A 676 25.47 4.20 -19.74
C SER A 676 25.70 4.56 -18.28
N ILE A 677 26.96 4.64 -17.83
CA ILE A 677 27.33 5.12 -16.49
C ILE A 677 27.31 6.66 -16.56
N PRO A 678 26.25 7.33 -16.08
CA PRO A 678 26.10 8.76 -16.29
C PRO A 678 26.95 9.52 -15.26
N PRO A 679 27.76 10.49 -15.69
CA PRO A 679 28.52 11.33 -14.77
C PRO A 679 27.60 12.37 -14.11
N SER A 680 27.93 12.73 -12.87
CA SER A 680 27.35 13.90 -12.20
C SER A 680 27.70 15.18 -12.97
N ASN A 681 26.96 16.26 -12.73
CA ASN A 681 27.26 17.54 -13.38
C ASN A 681 28.69 18.02 -13.07
N THR A 682 29.48 18.27 -14.10
CA THR A 682 30.90 18.62 -13.97
C THR A 682 31.13 19.89 -13.15
N ILE A 683 30.26 20.89 -13.23
CA ILE A 683 30.43 22.13 -12.46
C ILE A 683 30.19 21.86 -10.98
N LEU A 684 29.07 21.19 -10.64
CA LEU A 684 28.78 20.82 -9.24
C LEU A 684 29.88 19.93 -8.69
N LEU A 685 30.26 18.87 -9.41
CA LEU A 685 31.31 17.94 -8.98
C LEU A 685 32.61 18.68 -8.64
N ASN A 686 33.06 19.59 -9.50
CA ASN A 686 34.24 20.42 -9.24
C ASN A 686 34.11 21.28 -7.96
N ARG A 687 32.90 21.75 -7.60
CA ARG A 687 32.69 22.51 -6.36
C ARG A 687 32.85 21.65 -5.11
N PHE A 688 32.41 20.39 -5.18
CA PHE A 688 32.57 19.45 -4.08
C PHE A 688 34.01 18.94 -3.99
N GLU A 689 34.63 18.53 -5.11
CA GLU A 689 36.03 18.06 -5.16
C GLU A 689 37.03 19.09 -4.63
N ASN A 690 36.80 20.38 -4.91
CA ASN A 690 37.72 21.45 -4.52
C ASN A 690 37.24 22.21 -3.28
N VAL A 691 36.37 21.61 -2.47
CA VAL A 691 35.88 22.25 -1.24
C VAL A 691 37.06 22.54 -0.30
N GLN A 692 37.15 23.79 0.17
CA GLN A 692 38.18 24.22 1.10
C GLN A 692 37.58 24.41 2.49
N ASN A 693 38.36 24.08 3.52
CA ASN A 693 38.04 24.35 4.92
C ASN A 693 36.70 23.77 5.40
N TRP A 694 36.17 22.74 4.74
CA TRP A 694 35.04 21.99 5.28
C TRP A 694 35.56 21.03 6.34
N GLN A 695 34.93 21.06 7.51
CA GLN A 695 35.24 20.18 8.62
C GLN A 695 33.93 19.78 9.29
N PHE A 696 33.78 18.49 9.54
CA PHE A 696 32.66 17.96 10.31
C PHE A 696 33.22 16.98 11.35
N ALA A 697 33.09 17.34 12.61
CA ALA A 697 33.67 16.56 13.70
C ALA A 697 32.80 15.34 14.00
N ARG A 698 33.45 14.19 14.09
CA ARG A 698 32.91 13.00 14.73
C ARG A 698 32.91 13.18 16.25
N PRO A 699 32.14 12.35 16.96
CA PRO A 699 32.07 12.40 18.42
C PRO A 699 33.37 12.01 19.12
N ASP A 700 34.23 11.24 18.45
CA ASP A 700 35.60 10.94 18.90
C ASP A 700 36.57 12.13 18.70
N GLY A 701 36.09 13.27 18.19
CA GLY A 701 36.88 14.46 17.89
C GLY A 701 37.65 14.41 16.56
N SER A 702 37.64 13.28 15.84
CA SER A 702 38.23 13.19 14.50
C SER A 702 37.32 13.86 13.45
N TYR A 703 37.86 14.20 12.27
CA TYR A 703 37.07 14.85 11.22
C TYR A 703 36.66 13.88 10.12
N CYS A 704 35.43 14.02 9.62
CA CYS A 704 34.96 13.31 8.43
C CYS A 704 35.75 13.71 7.19
N SER A 705 36.03 12.73 6.33
CA SER A 705 36.73 12.92 5.06
C SER A 705 35.74 12.99 3.89
N LEU A 706 36.13 13.71 2.85
CA LEU A 706 35.44 13.71 1.56
C LEU A 706 36.05 12.63 0.65
N ILE A 707 35.20 11.79 0.08
CA ILE A 707 35.59 10.75 -0.87
C ILE A 707 34.77 10.94 -2.14
N VAL A 708 35.46 11.18 -3.26
CA VAL A 708 34.82 11.37 -4.56
C VAL A 708 35.07 10.13 -5.42
N GLY A 709 34.02 9.56 -6.00
CA GLY A 709 34.15 8.36 -6.81
C GLY A 709 32.83 7.84 -7.37
N SER A 710 32.88 6.67 -8.00
CA SER A 710 31.67 6.02 -8.52
C SER A 710 30.86 5.44 -7.37
N ILE A 711 29.55 5.64 -7.37
CA ILE A 711 28.65 5.10 -6.34
C ILE A 711 27.72 4.07 -6.96
N LEU A 712 27.61 2.91 -6.31
CA LEU A 712 26.68 1.84 -6.68
C LEU A 712 25.25 2.25 -6.30
N SER A 713 24.29 2.04 -7.21
CA SER A 713 22.87 2.36 -6.98
C SER A 713 21.94 1.27 -7.52
N GLY A 714 20.96 0.83 -6.75
CA GLY A 714 19.98 -0.18 -7.19
C GLY A 714 18.76 -0.29 -6.28
N GLU A 715 17.72 -0.96 -6.79
CA GLU A 715 16.47 -1.26 -6.08
C GLU A 715 16.68 -2.31 -4.97
N LYS A 716 17.62 -3.23 -5.19
CA LYS A 716 17.96 -4.23 -4.17
C LYS A 716 18.86 -3.59 -3.11
N LEU A 717 18.39 -3.61 -1.86
CA LEU A 717 19.20 -3.26 -0.71
C LEU A 717 20.41 -4.18 -0.63
N VAL A 718 21.61 -3.61 -0.46
CA VAL A 718 22.84 -4.37 -0.26
C VAL A 718 23.04 -4.60 1.23
N ASP A 719 22.50 -5.70 1.73
CA ASP A 719 22.59 -6.11 3.14
C ASP A 719 23.20 -7.52 3.31
N ASN A 720 23.68 -8.12 2.22
CA ASN A 720 24.36 -9.39 2.22
C ASN A 720 25.86 -9.20 1.87
N PRO A 721 26.80 -9.64 2.74
CA PRO A 721 28.23 -9.50 2.49
C PRO A 721 28.72 -10.15 1.19
N ASP A 722 28.18 -11.31 0.80
CA ASP A 722 28.57 -12.02 -0.44
C ASP A 722 28.09 -11.28 -1.68
N PHE A 723 26.86 -10.74 -1.63
CA PHE A 723 26.33 -9.91 -2.70
C PHE A 723 27.12 -8.60 -2.83
N LYS A 724 27.42 -7.95 -1.70
CA LYS A 724 28.29 -6.76 -1.65
C LYS A 724 29.67 -7.07 -2.25
N ALA A 725 30.30 -8.18 -1.86
CA ALA A 725 31.59 -8.60 -2.38
C ALA A 725 31.55 -8.81 -3.90
N THR A 726 30.49 -9.45 -4.40
CA THR A 726 30.25 -9.63 -5.84
C THR A 726 30.17 -8.30 -6.57
N LEU A 727 29.42 -7.33 -6.03
CA LEU A 727 29.29 -6.00 -6.63
C LEU A 727 30.63 -5.26 -6.69
N PHE A 728 31.43 -5.28 -5.64
CA PHE A 728 32.73 -4.61 -5.64
C PHE A 728 33.82 -5.36 -6.41
N GLN A 729 33.70 -6.68 -6.57
CA GLN A 729 34.53 -7.44 -7.50
C GLN A 729 34.24 -7.04 -8.94
N GLN A 730 32.97 -6.86 -9.27
CA GLN A 730 32.53 -6.45 -10.59
C GLN A 730 32.81 -4.98 -10.90
N PHE A 731 32.66 -4.11 -9.89
CA PHE A 731 32.86 -2.66 -10.00
C PHE A 731 33.93 -2.18 -9.01
N PRO A 732 35.21 -2.52 -9.23
CA PRO A 732 36.29 -2.21 -8.30
C PRO A 732 36.53 -0.70 -8.13
N GLN A 733 36.07 0.13 -9.06
CA GLN A 733 36.13 1.60 -9.02
C GLN A 733 35.05 2.25 -8.14
N ALA A 734 34.05 1.49 -7.67
CA ALA A 734 33.04 2.02 -6.77
C ALA A 734 33.65 2.30 -5.39
N VAL A 735 33.17 3.35 -4.71
CA VAL A 735 33.62 3.78 -3.37
C VAL A 735 32.59 3.53 -2.27
N GLY A 736 31.38 3.11 -2.63
CA GLY A 736 30.27 2.82 -1.72
C GLY A 736 28.98 2.61 -2.52
N GLY A 737 27.84 2.52 -1.83
CA GLY A 737 26.54 2.40 -2.51
C GLY A 737 25.33 2.88 -1.71
N GLU A 738 24.24 3.05 -2.42
CA GLU A 738 22.94 3.57 -1.97
C GLU A 738 21.82 3.09 -2.92
N MET A 739 20.58 3.57 -2.80
CA MET A 739 19.43 3.00 -3.52
C MET A 739 18.69 3.97 -4.46
N GLU A 740 19.07 5.26 -4.51
CA GLU A 740 18.25 6.28 -5.18
C GLU A 740 18.95 7.01 -6.35
N GLY A 741 20.28 6.99 -6.39
CA GLY A 741 21.11 7.66 -7.39
C GLY A 741 20.78 7.29 -8.83
N ALA A 742 20.39 6.03 -9.09
CA ALA A 742 19.98 5.58 -10.42
C ALA A 742 18.73 6.32 -10.91
N GLY A 743 17.73 6.48 -10.04
CA GLY A 743 16.50 7.21 -10.37
C GLY A 743 16.72 8.72 -10.46
N LEU A 744 17.56 9.30 -9.59
CA LEU A 744 17.95 10.70 -9.66
C LEU A 744 18.57 11.04 -11.04
N CYS A 745 19.51 10.22 -11.51
CA CYS A 745 20.19 10.46 -12.77
C CYS A 745 19.24 10.26 -13.96
N ALA A 746 18.33 9.29 -13.91
CA ALA A 746 17.35 9.02 -14.96
C ALA A 746 16.38 10.20 -15.13
N ALA A 747 15.82 10.69 -14.03
CA ALA A 747 14.87 11.80 -14.03
C ALA A 747 15.53 13.14 -14.38
N SER A 748 16.74 13.40 -13.88
CA SER A 748 17.47 14.64 -14.16
C SER A 748 18.06 14.66 -15.57
N GLY A 749 18.57 13.52 -16.04
CA GLY A 749 19.16 13.36 -17.38
C GLY A 749 18.14 13.53 -18.50
N ARG A 750 16.87 13.13 -18.29
CA ARG A 750 15.78 13.33 -19.26
C ARG A 750 15.50 14.80 -19.55
N VAL A 751 15.59 15.65 -18.53
CA VAL A 751 15.31 17.09 -18.62
C VAL A 751 16.59 17.89 -18.92
N GLY A 752 17.75 17.38 -18.49
CA GLY A 752 19.05 18.04 -18.60
C GLY A 752 19.41 18.91 -17.39
N THR A 753 18.67 18.79 -16.27
CA THR A 753 18.94 19.56 -15.05
C THR A 753 20.25 19.09 -14.43
N ALA A 754 21.08 20.03 -13.95
CA ALA A 754 22.32 19.68 -13.27
C ALA A 754 22.00 18.89 -11.99
N TRP A 755 22.66 17.76 -11.78
CA TRP A 755 22.45 16.94 -10.59
C TRP A 755 23.76 16.49 -9.96
N ILE A 756 23.72 16.21 -8.66
CA ILE A 756 24.80 15.56 -7.91
C ILE A 756 24.23 14.75 -6.74
N LEU A 757 24.89 13.64 -6.43
CA LEU A 757 24.57 12.78 -5.29
C LEU A 757 25.64 12.92 -4.21
N VAL A 758 25.21 13.23 -2.99
CA VAL A 758 26.06 13.39 -1.81
C VAL A 758 25.50 12.53 -0.68
N LYS A 759 26.19 11.45 -0.35
CA LYS A 759 25.78 10.53 0.71
C LYS A 759 26.89 10.40 1.75
N SER A 760 26.59 9.90 2.94
CA SER A 760 27.62 9.63 3.94
C SER A 760 27.51 8.22 4.51
N ILE A 761 28.65 7.63 4.85
CA ILE A 761 28.72 6.24 5.28
C ILE A 761 28.06 6.07 6.66
N CYS A 762 26.98 5.30 6.72
CA CYS A 762 26.33 4.94 7.99
C CYS A 762 26.53 3.48 8.39
N ASP A 763 26.88 2.60 7.45
CA ASP A 763 27.15 1.19 7.70
C ASP A 763 28.08 0.60 6.61
N TRP A 764 28.24 -0.72 6.64
CA TRP A 764 29.10 -1.46 5.72
C TRP A 764 28.33 -2.43 4.82
N GLY A 765 27.00 -2.32 4.69
CA GLY A 765 26.22 -3.20 3.80
C GLY A 765 26.38 -4.69 4.09
N ASP A 766 26.54 -5.06 5.37
CA ASP A 766 26.83 -6.41 5.87
C ASP A 766 25.62 -7.06 6.56
N GLY A 767 24.46 -6.40 6.51
CA GLY A 767 23.21 -6.87 7.13
C GLY A 767 23.04 -6.44 8.57
N LYS A 768 24.05 -5.83 9.19
CA LYS A 768 23.99 -5.29 10.55
C LYS A 768 23.56 -3.84 10.48
N LYS A 769 22.27 -3.57 10.71
CA LYS A 769 21.74 -2.21 10.68
C LYS A 769 22.15 -1.41 11.92
N HIS A 770 23.22 -0.62 11.81
CA HIS A 770 23.66 0.29 12.86
C HIS A 770 22.89 1.62 12.82
N LYS A 771 21.67 1.64 13.39
CA LYS A 771 20.83 2.85 13.45
C LYS A 771 21.54 4.04 14.12
N LYS A 772 22.53 3.81 14.99
CA LYS A 772 23.30 4.85 15.71
C LYS A 772 24.08 5.81 14.81
N HIS A 773 24.50 5.36 13.62
CA HIS A 773 25.36 6.15 12.73
C HIS A 773 24.60 6.93 11.66
N GLN A 774 23.33 6.61 11.43
CA GLN A 774 22.53 7.29 10.41
C GLN A 774 22.39 8.81 10.67
N PRO A 775 22.14 9.28 11.91
CA PRO A 775 22.09 10.71 12.19
C PRO A 775 23.42 11.42 11.94
N LEU A 776 24.55 10.79 12.32
CA LEU A 776 25.89 11.32 12.07
C LEU A 776 26.16 11.46 10.57
N ALA A 777 25.90 10.39 9.81
CA ALA A 777 26.09 10.36 8.37
C ALA A 777 25.19 11.40 7.66
N ALA A 778 23.89 11.41 7.98
CA ALA A 778 22.95 12.36 7.39
C ALA A 778 23.36 13.82 7.67
N ALA A 779 23.80 14.12 8.89
CA ALA A 779 24.28 15.44 9.27
C ALA A 779 25.61 15.82 8.59
N ALA A 780 26.54 14.87 8.43
CA ALA A 780 27.80 15.08 7.72
C ALA A 780 27.57 15.41 6.23
N ALA A 781 26.71 14.62 5.56
CA ALA A 781 26.33 14.87 4.17
C ALA A 781 25.62 16.22 4.01
N ALA A 782 24.64 16.52 4.86
CA ALA A 782 23.93 17.80 4.84
C ALA A 782 24.87 18.99 5.10
N SER A 783 25.82 18.84 6.04
CA SER A 783 26.83 19.86 6.34
C SER A 783 27.73 20.16 5.15
N LEU A 784 28.21 19.14 4.43
CA LEU A 784 29.02 19.35 3.23
C LEU A 784 28.25 20.12 2.16
N VAL A 785 27.02 19.69 1.86
CA VAL A 785 26.17 20.38 0.88
C VAL A 785 25.92 21.83 1.31
N HIS A 786 25.63 22.06 2.59
CA HIS A 786 25.40 23.39 3.12
C HIS A 786 26.64 24.28 3.01
N HIS A 787 27.83 23.72 3.30
CA HIS A 787 29.10 24.44 3.19
C HIS A 787 29.40 24.85 1.76
N VAL A 788 29.24 23.94 0.79
CA VAL A 788 29.41 24.25 -0.63
C VAL A 788 28.40 25.32 -1.08
N LEU A 789 27.12 25.15 -0.75
CA LEU A 789 26.05 26.09 -1.12
C LEU A 789 26.10 27.41 -0.36
N SER A 790 26.88 27.53 0.72
CA SER A 790 27.12 28.80 1.40
C SER A 790 28.01 29.74 0.58
N GLN A 791 28.77 29.19 -0.39
CA GLN A 791 29.53 29.99 -1.35
C GLN A 791 28.59 30.54 -2.41
N LYS A 792 28.53 31.88 -2.54
CA LYS A 792 27.67 32.56 -3.54
C LYS A 792 27.96 32.16 -4.99
N THR A 793 29.14 31.59 -5.25
CA THR A 793 29.61 31.15 -6.56
C THR A 793 29.36 29.65 -6.84
N ALA A 794 28.76 28.90 -5.91
CA ALA A 794 28.58 27.45 -6.05
C ALA A 794 27.81 27.06 -7.31
N MET A 795 26.77 27.81 -7.68
CA MET A 795 25.97 27.58 -8.87
C MET A 795 26.38 28.42 -10.10
N ASN A 796 27.49 29.18 -10.02
CA ASN A 796 27.95 29.97 -11.18
C ASN A 796 28.32 29.04 -12.34
N GLY A 797 27.76 29.33 -13.52
CA GLY A 797 27.92 28.51 -14.72
C GLY A 797 26.82 27.48 -14.94
N ILE A 798 25.94 27.26 -13.95
CA ILE A 798 24.76 26.39 -14.07
C ILE A 798 23.56 27.26 -14.48
N LYS A 799 22.99 26.98 -15.66
CA LYS A 799 21.84 27.71 -16.18
C LYS A 799 20.54 26.99 -15.80
N LYS A 800 19.48 27.75 -15.50
CA LYS A 800 18.13 27.20 -15.51
C LYS A 800 17.78 26.79 -16.94
N LEU A 801 17.12 25.65 -17.08
CA LEU A 801 16.52 25.28 -18.35
C LEU A 801 15.30 26.17 -18.57
N ILE A 802 15.23 26.79 -19.74
CA ILE A 802 14.07 27.56 -20.15
C ILE A 802 13.09 26.52 -20.69
N ASN A 803 11.98 26.30 -19.99
CA ASN A 803 10.85 25.53 -20.50
C ASN A 803 10.18 26.28 -21.65
#